data_AF-A0A9P8UEP4-F1
#
_entry.id   AF-A0A9P8UEP4-F1
#
_cell.length_a   1.000
_cell.length_b   1.000
_cell.length_c   1.000
_cell.angle_alpha   90.00
_cell.angle_beta   90.00
_cell.angle_gamma   90.00
#
_symmetry.space_group_name_H-M   'P 1'
#
loop_
_entity.id
_entity.type
_entity.pdbx_description
1 polymer ?
#
loop_
_entity_poly.entity_id
_entity_poly.type
_entity_poly.pdbx_seq_one_letter_code
_entity_poly.pdbx_strand_id
1 'polypeptide(L)'
;MEQSSPDWLLVSLHYAYPTTVFTYFAITSSIAACTLQASSTTSKVKHNRPKIIVSLLFLFVVSYLGQLILKVTQALLASEWPSQDTVVGLLSCMLVFGIEQSTLGSGTDIVWHPYIGSWLVAGVFEPAIAVTSVLDQHKRLQTAQTLRPEVFLSFDIAIIVIRYVIVLAVILVYFLGRQKYRPDGTDEETSPLLPKTGQRTENVDETADSGYGTGNNSENDTDATNSPTDPESPWERRQRLAREQMEKRLKSEGSWIAYAKGFSIFFPYIWPVHNRRLQISAGLVGVCLIAGNALNVLIPRQMGILLDALNGESDRNPWIEVLVFAALRLAASEAGINLIRSILWLPVEYYGEEAISVAAYNHVMNLSADFHDSKSSSDLIVAISHGTAISRMLESICFQAVPMMIDLVVAFIYLSVKFGPYEGFITIATGVAFVQAATHLIARFSEKRKKMVKSFFEEHYVKQAGIQGWHTVSAFNQIPHEEQRYQAAIGTEMTAVKGLYAGYLLGHAFQYLILLCGLIAGAFLAVYQVTHKQATSGDFVMLLTYWGQLTAPLRFFANLGKSISQDLVYAERLLGVMMEKPTIVDKPEAKPLCLEGASVEFRNVGFSYDKKKDILKGVNLTVPSGKTAAFVGATGAGKSTILRLLDRFYEVTTGSILIDGQDIREVQLSSLRQSIGIVPQAPILFDDTVMNNIRYARLTATDEEVHEACKAAAMHDHVMKFSDGYQTRVGERGIKISGGELQRIAIARAILKRPDIVLLDEATSSVDTETEQKIQDGLRILCEARTTFIVAHRLSTVMNADIIFVVSDGEVVEQGSHEELLEKKGKYAELWSKQIFVKPKEPKDTCTISDTASKPEELPAGNVTSSSSADSTASSSTESNNKANQQTAVPKIITTPIAKTPSGHEKEVDQSKNP
;
A
#
# COMPACT_ATOMS: atom_id res chain seq x y z
N MET A 1 60.03 40.64 -3.28
CA MET A 1 58.96 39.63 -3.33
C MET A 1 58.31 39.71 -4.70
N GLU A 2 58.88 39.02 -5.69
CA GLU A 2 58.17 38.78 -6.94
C GLU A 2 57.31 37.54 -6.71
N GLN A 3 55.99 37.69 -6.82
CA GLN A 3 55.09 36.54 -6.83
C GLN A 3 55.22 35.87 -8.18
N SER A 4 55.77 34.66 -8.21
CA SER A 4 55.62 33.79 -9.37
C SER A 4 54.11 33.60 -9.64
N SER A 5 53.69 33.93 -10.86
CA SER A 5 52.30 33.72 -11.28
C SER A 5 51.95 32.24 -11.08
N PRO A 6 50.82 31.90 -10.43
CA PRO A 6 50.43 30.51 -10.29
C PRO A 6 50.26 29.90 -11.68
N ASP A 7 50.77 28.69 -11.89
CA ASP A 7 50.49 27.90 -13.09
C ASP A 7 48.99 27.56 -13.08
N TRP A 8 48.20 28.43 -13.72
CA TRP A 8 46.73 28.40 -13.78
C TRP A 8 46.19 27.02 -14.19
N LEU A 9 46.97 26.28 -14.98
CA LEU A 9 46.68 24.93 -15.46
C LEU A 9 46.71 23.89 -14.33
N LEU A 10 47.63 23.99 -13.36
CA LEU A 10 47.69 23.14 -12.18
C LEU A 10 46.48 23.40 -11.26
N VAL A 11 46.23 24.67 -10.95
CA VAL A 11 45.09 25.11 -10.12
C VAL A 11 43.77 24.64 -10.76
N SER A 12 43.65 24.77 -12.09
CA SER A 12 42.48 24.31 -12.84
C SER A 12 42.32 22.78 -12.77
N LEU A 13 43.39 22.00 -12.93
CA LEU A 13 43.35 20.54 -12.79
C LEU A 13 42.88 20.10 -11.40
N HIS A 14 43.35 20.77 -10.35
CA HIS A 14 43.05 20.42 -8.96
C HIS A 14 41.57 20.60 -8.59
N TYR A 15 40.88 21.59 -9.16
CA TYR A 15 39.43 21.74 -9.02
C TYR A 15 38.65 20.92 -10.06
N ALA A 16 39.13 20.80 -11.30
CA ALA A 16 38.45 20.08 -12.38
C ALA A 16 38.42 18.56 -12.17
N TYR A 17 39.47 17.95 -11.61
CA TYR A 17 39.52 16.50 -11.40
C TYR A 17 38.37 15.98 -10.49
N PRO A 18 38.26 16.38 -9.21
CA PRO A 18 37.19 15.86 -8.35
C PRO A 18 35.79 16.28 -8.83
N THR A 19 35.65 17.46 -9.44
CA THR A 19 34.34 17.92 -9.95
C THR A 19 33.91 17.18 -11.22
N THR A 20 34.82 16.85 -12.14
CA THR A 20 34.48 16.03 -13.32
C THR A 20 34.16 14.58 -12.95
N VAL A 21 34.89 13.97 -12.01
CA VAL A 21 34.55 12.64 -11.48
C VAL A 21 33.18 12.67 -10.78
N PHE A 22 32.95 13.63 -9.87
CA PHE A 22 31.67 13.72 -9.14
C PHE A 22 30.48 13.99 -10.07
N THR A 23 30.61 14.93 -11.02
CA THR A 23 29.53 15.22 -11.98
C THR A 23 29.29 14.05 -12.94
N TYR A 24 30.34 13.38 -13.43
CA TYR A 24 30.18 12.15 -14.21
C TYR A 24 29.46 11.07 -13.39
N PHE A 25 29.91 10.79 -12.16
CA PHE A 25 29.31 9.78 -11.30
C PHE A 25 27.85 10.10 -10.97
N ALA A 26 27.54 11.35 -10.61
CA ALA A 26 26.18 11.80 -10.29
C ALA A 26 25.25 11.76 -11.50
N ILE A 27 25.68 12.28 -12.66
CA ILE A 27 24.89 12.28 -13.89
C ILE A 27 24.66 10.85 -14.37
N THR A 28 25.70 10.02 -14.45
CA THR A 28 25.53 8.63 -14.91
C THR A 28 24.80 7.74 -13.91
N SER A 29 24.92 7.97 -12.61
CA SER A 29 24.09 7.27 -11.60
C SER A 29 22.62 7.71 -11.66
N SER A 30 22.35 9.00 -11.93
CA SER A 30 20.99 9.50 -12.13
C SER A 30 20.37 8.95 -13.41
N ILE A 31 21.14 8.90 -14.51
CA ILE A 31 20.73 8.26 -15.76
C ILE A 31 20.48 6.77 -15.52
N ALA A 32 21.39 6.03 -14.87
CA ALA A 32 21.22 4.63 -14.54
C ALA A 32 19.94 4.36 -13.74
N ALA A 33 19.67 5.19 -12.73
CA ALA A 33 18.44 5.14 -11.94
C ALA A 33 17.19 5.36 -12.81
N CYS A 34 17.22 6.32 -13.74
CA CYS A 34 16.08 6.64 -14.61
C CYS A 34 15.90 5.67 -15.81
N THR A 35 16.97 5.07 -16.34
CA THR A 35 16.93 4.28 -17.57
C THR A 35 16.75 2.79 -17.38
N LEU A 36 16.93 2.23 -16.18
CA LEU A 36 16.60 0.84 -15.78
C LEU A 36 17.24 -0.35 -16.53
N GLN A 37 17.66 -0.22 -17.79
CA GLN A 37 18.12 -1.31 -18.67
C GLN A 37 19.32 -2.13 -18.12
N ALA A 38 20.01 -1.61 -17.11
CA ALA A 38 21.23 -2.21 -16.55
C ALA A 38 20.99 -3.44 -15.64
N SER A 39 19.80 -3.65 -15.09
CA SER A 39 19.56 -4.68 -14.05
C SER A 39 19.03 -6.03 -14.55
N SER A 40 18.50 -6.10 -15.77
CA SER A 40 17.84 -7.31 -16.30
C SER A 40 18.36 -7.79 -17.65
N THR A 41 18.62 -6.89 -18.61
CA THR A 41 18.95 -7.27 -20.00
C THR A 41 20.45 -7.31 -20.26
N THR A 42 21.25 -6.40 -19.69
CA THR A 42 22.67 -6.68 -19.50
C THR A 42 22.79 -7.76 -18.43
N SER A 43 23.17 -8.96 -18.88
CA SER A 43 23.28 -10.20 -18.12
C SER A 43 23.80 -10.03 -16.69
N LYS A 44 23.38 -10.95 -15.80
CA LYS A 44 23.91 -11.14 -14.45
C LYS A 44 25.41 -11.53 -14.49
N VAL A 45 26.29 -10.59 -14.83
CA VAL A 45 27.75 -10.74 -14.74
C VAL A 45 28.11 -10.79 -13.27
N LYS A 46 28.03 -11.99 -12.70
CA LYS A 46 28.36 -12.29 -11.31
C LYS A 46 29.88 -12.20 -11.14
N HIS A 47 30.40 -10.98 -11.09
CA HIS A 47 31.80 -10.71 -10.84
C HIS A 47 32.21 -11.41 -9.53
N ASN A 48 33.14 -12.35 -9.60
CA ASN A 48 33.52 -13.19 -8.45
C ASN A 48 34.35 -12.45 -7.38
N ARG A 49 34.59 -11.13 -7.53
CA ARG A 49 35.59 -10.37 -6.74
C ARG A 49 35.20 -8.95 -6.27
N PRO A 50 33.92 -8.58 -6.00
CA PRO A 50 33.57 -7.21 -5.60
C PRO A 50 34.26 -6.77 -4.30
N LYS A 51 34.45 -7.70 -3.34
CA LYS A 51 35.20 -7.42 -2.10
C LYS A 51 36.66 -7.01 -2.34
N ILE A 52 37.30 -7.51 -3.40
CA ILE A 52 38.66 -7.13 -3.76
C ILE A 52 38.68 -5.73 -4.41
N ILE A 53 37.70 -5.43 -5.26
CA ILE A 53 37.53 -4.08 -5.84
C ILE A 53 37.30 -3.04 -4.73
N VAL A 54 36.39 -3.31 -3.78
CA VAL A 54 36.15 -2.43 -2.63
C VAL A 54 37.40 -2.27 -1.75
N SER A 55 38.19 -3.33 -1.56
CA SER A 55 39.46 -3.26 -0.81
C SER A 55 40.55 -2.44 -1.51
N LEU A 56 40.66 -2.55 -2.84
CA LEU A 56 41.58 -1.74 -3.64
C LEU A 56 41.14 -0.26 -3.67
N LEU A 57 39.84 0.02 -3.74
CA LEU A 57 39.29 1.38 -3.64
C LEU A 57 39.52 1.97 -2.24
N PHE A 58 39.42 1.18 -1.17
CA PHE A 58 39.80 1.63 0.16
C PHE A 58 41.28 2.01 0.23
N LEU A 59 42.18 1.19 -0.33
CA LEU A 59 43.62 1.51 -0.41
C LEU A 59 43.89 2.77 -1.25
N PHE A 60 43.13 2.98 -2.33
CA PHE A 60 43.17 4.18 -3.15
C PHE A 60 42.74 5.43 -2.37
N VAL A 61 41.62 5.38 -1.63
CA VAL A 61 41.17 6.48 -0.74
C VAL A 61 42.21 6.76 0.35
N VAL A 62 42.77 5.73 0.97
CA VAL A 62 43.86 5.84 1.98
C VAL A 62 45.13 6.46 1.38
N SER A 63 45.40 6.31 0.08
CA SER A 63 46.54 6.97 -0.58
C SER A 63 46.42 8.49 -0.66
N TYR A 64 45.21 9.06 -0.66
CA TYR A 64 45.02 10.52 -0.54
C TYR A 64 45.26 11.00 0.88
N LEU A 65 44.79 10.25 1.89
CA LEU A 65 45.08 10.52 3.29
C LEU A 65 46.59 10.47 3.58
N GLY A 66 47.31 9.49 3.02
CA GLY A 66 48.77 9.40 3.09
C GLY A 66 49.48 10.61 2.47
N GLN A 67 49.03 11.09 1.29
CA GLN A 67 49.59 12.29 0.67
C GLN A 67 49.28 13.55 1.49
N LEU A 68 48.08 13.67 2.08
CA LEU A 68 47.72 14.80 2.93
C LEU A 68 48.57 14.82 4.21
N ILE A 69 48.84 13.68 4.83
CA ILE A 69 49.77 13.55 5.97
C ILE A 69 51.20 13.94 5.55
N LEU A 70 51.65 13.56 4.34
CA LEU A 70 52.95 13.98 3.81
C LEU A 70 53.02 15.51 3.63
N LYS A 71 51.95 16.16 3.14
CA LYS A 71 51.89 17.63 3.02
C LYS A 71 51.81 18.36 4.35
N VAL A 72 51.12 17.80 5.35
CA VAL A 72 51.11 18.35 6.72
C VAL A 72 52.47 18.20 7.40
N THR A 73 53.15 17.06 7.25
CA THR A 73 54.51 16.90 7.80
C THR A 73 55.54 17.76 7.06
N GLN A 74 55.41 17.94 5.73
CA GLN A 74 56.20 18.92 4.97
C GLN A 74 56.00 20.34 5.52
N ALA A 75 54.75 20.78 5.75
CA ALA A 75 54.48 22.10 6.32
C ALA A 75 55.07 22.30 7.72
N LEU A 76 55.00 21.28 8.59
CA LEU A 76 55.58 21.32 9.94
C LEU A 76 57.12 21.33 9.94
N LEU A 77 57.76 20.68 8.96
CA LEU A 77 59.22 20.55 8.88
C LEU A 77 59.92 21.63 8.04
N ALA A 78 59.21 22.28 7.11
CA ALA A 78 59.71 23.34 6.24
C ALA A 78 59.13 24.73 6.54
N SER A 79 58.06 24.83 7.34
CA SER A 79 57.27 26.05 7.58
C SER A 79 56.56 26.65 6.35
N GLU A 80 56.72 26.05 5.17
CA GLU A 80 55.95 26.38 3.95
C GLU A 80 54.64 25.58 3.92
N TRP A 81 53.51 26.28 4.00
CA TRP A 81 52.19 25.65 3.89
C TRP A 81 51.86 25.31 2.42
N PRO A 82 51.26 24.14 2.13
CA PRO A 82 50.83 23.77 0.78
C PRO A 82 49.74 24.72 0.27
N SER A 83 49.66 24.86 -1.05
CA SER A 83 48.67 25.75 -1.68
C SER A 83 47.23 25.27 -1.46
N GLN A 84 46.29 26.20 -1.41
CA GLN A 84 44.89 25.95 -1.05
C GLN A 84 44.19 24.97 -2.01
N ASP A 85 44.49 25.08 -3.31
CA ASP A 85 44.08 24.17 -4.39
C ASP A 85 44.68 22.77 -4.24
N THR A 86 45.92 22.64 -3.73
CA THR A 86 46.50 21.32 -3.38
C THR A 86 45.69 20.64 -2.29
N VAL A 87 45.40 21.34 -1.19
CA VAL A 87 44.69 20.75 -0.05
C VAL A 87 43.22 20.45 -0.38
N VAL A 88 42.50 21.39 -1.01
CA VAL A 88 41.09 21.18 -1.39
C VAL A 88 40.94 20.10 -2.46
N GLY A 89 41.85 20.02 -3.44
CA GLY A 89 41.84 18.96 -4.45
C GLY A 89 41.95 17.56 -3.84
N LEU A 90 42.95 17.34 -2.96
CA LEU A 90 43.15 16.05 -2.28
C LEU A 90 41.97 15.66 -1.38
N LEU A 91 41.44 16.61 -0.60
CA LEU A 91 40.26 16.39 0.24
C LEU A 91 39.00 16.07 -0.60
N SER A 92 38.83 16.76 -1.72
CA SER A 92 37.70 16.54 -2.63
C SER A 92 37.78 15.17 -3.31
N CYS A 93 38.97 14.72 -3.73
CA CYS A 93 39.14 13.36 -4.26
C CYS A 93 38.86 12.30 -3.19
N MET A 94 39.37 12.47 -1.95
CA MET A 94 39.07 11.58 -0.83
C MET A 94 37.56 11.48 -0.56
N LEU A 95 36.83 12.61 -0.62
CA LEU A 95 35.38 12.65 -0.50
C LEU A 95 34.69 11.89 -1.65
N VAL A 96 35.04 12.19 -2.91
CA VAL A 96 34.34 11.64 -4.09
C VAL A 96 34.53 10.13 -4.19
N PHE A 97 35.75 9.62 -4.03
CA PHE A 97 35.99 8.18 -4.05
C PHE A 97 35.52 7.48 -2.77
N GLY A 98 35.43 8.19 -1.64
CA GLY A 98 34.74 7.73 -0.44
C GLY A 98 33.23 7.52 -0.65
N ILE A 99 32.57 8.37 -1.44
CA ILE A 99 31.16 8.20 -1.85
C ILE A 99 31.01 6.93 -2.71
N GLU A 100 31.87 6.77 -3.72
CA GLU A 100 31.86 5.58 -4.58
C GLU A 100 32.06 4.30 -3.76
N GLN A 101 33.03 4.27 -2.84
CA GLN A 101 33.27 3.12 -1.97
C GLN A 101 32.07 2.82 -1.05
N SER A 102 31.46 3.85 -0.45
CA SER A 102 30.29 3.72 0.43
C SER A 102 29.06 3.16 -0.30
N THR A 103 28.83 3.61 -1.54
CA THR A 103 27.71 3.17 -2.39
C THR A 103 27.96 1.76 -2.94
N LEU A 104 29.18 1.47 -3.41
CA LEU A 104 29.58 0.16 -3.92
C LEU A 104 29.58 -0.92 -2.83
N GLY A 105 29.89 -0.54 -1.58
CA GLY A 105 29.85 -1.43 -0.42
C GLY A 105 28.45 -1.71 0.15
N SER A 106 27.40 -1.03 -0.32
CA SER A 106 26.03 -1.14 0.21
C SER A 106 24.97 -1.58 -0.81
N GLY A 107 25.24 -1.48 -2.12
CA GLY A 107 24.32 -1.95 -3.16
C GLY A 107 24.26 -3.48 -3.29
N THR A 108 23.05 -4.05 -3.30
CA THR A 108 22.80 -5.45 -3.67
C THR A 108 22.94 -5.67 -5.18
N ASP A 109 22.47 -4.71 -5.98
CA ASP A 109 22.40 -4.75 -7.43
C ASP A 109 23.24 -3.59 -7.99
N ILE A 110 24.53 -3.84 -8.17
CA ILE A 110 25.52 -2.83 -8.57
C ILE A 110 25.46 -2.60 -10.07
N VAL A 111 25.11 -1.37 -10.48
CA VAL A 111 25.27 -0.89 -11.86
C VAL A 111 26.70 -0.36 -12.03
N TRP A 112 27.50 -1.01 -12.87
CA TRP A 112 28.96 -0.78 -12.90
C TRP A 112 29.42 0.42 -13.75
N HIS A 113 28.62 0.91 -14.71
CA HIS A 113 29.09 1.92 -15.68
C HIS A 113 29.41 3.33 -15.11
N PRO A 114 28.78 3.82 -14.01
CA PRO A 114 29.23 5.06 -13.36
C PRO A 114 30.64 4.91 -12.79
N TYR A 115 30.87 3.83 -12.02
CA TYR A 115 32.16 3.56 -11.39
C TYR A 115 33.30 3.38 -12.40
N ILE A 116 33.08 2.60 -13.47
CA ILE A 116 34.11 2.38 -14.51
C ILE A 116 34.52 3.71 -15.16
N GLY A 117 33.56 4.58 -15.46
CA GLY A 117 33.84 5.88 -16.06
C GLY A 117 34.61 6.80 -15.12
N SER A 118 34.24 6.86 -13.83
CA SER A 118 35.01 7.56 -12.79
C SER A 118 36.48 7.09 -12.73
N TRP A 119 36.71 5.77 -12.77
CA TRP A 119 38.07 5.22 -12.71
C TRP A 119 38.87 5.47 -14.00
N LEU A 120 38.21 5.50 -15.16
CA LEU A 120 38.84 5.90 -16.43
C LEU A 120 39.19 7.39 -16.44
N VAL A 121 38.34 8.26 -15.89
CA VAL A 121 38.64 9.69 -15.69
C VAL A 121 39.82 9.85 -14.73
N ALA A 122 39.84 9.14 -13.60
CA ALA A 122 40.99 9.11 -12.69
C ALA A 122 42.29 8.66 -13.38
N GLY A 123 42.21 7.64 -14.24
CA GLY A 123 43.34 7.16 -15.05
C GLY A 123 43.91 8.18 -16.05
N VAL A 124 43.17 9.26 -16.36
CA VAL A 124 43.65 10.38 -17.19
C VAL A 124 44.15 11.55 -16.33
N PHE A 125 43.45 11.89 -15.25
CA PHE A 125 43.81 13.04 -14.41
C PHE A 125 45.01 12.80 -13.47
N GLU A 126 45.16 11.61 -12.87
CA GLU A 126 46.32 11.30 -12.02
C GLU A 126 47.69 11.50 -12.73
N PRO A 127 47.94 10.93 -13.92
CA PRO A 127 49.20 11.17 -14.61
C PRO A 127 49.35 12.61 -15.11
N ALA A 128 48.26 13.31 -15.42
CA ALA A 128 48.32 14.73 -15.78
C ALA A 128 48.79 15.59 -14.59
N ILE A 129 48.22 15.37 -13.40
CA ILE A 129 48.61 16.03 -12.15
C ILE A 129 50.06 15.65 -11.76
N ALA A 130 50.45 14.39 -11.96
CA ALA A 130 51.84 13.94 -11.73
C ALA A 130 52.83 14.72 -12.60
N VAL A 131 52.58 14.82 -13.91
CA VAL A 131 53.46 15.55 -14.84
C VAL A 131 53.49 17.05 -14.54
N THR A 132 52.33 17.69 -14.29
CA THR A 132 52.30 19.14 -14.03
C THR A 132 52.92 19.51 -12.68
N SER A 133 52.75 18.69 -11.63
CA SER A 133 53.38 18.93 -10.33
C SER A 133 54.91 18.76 -10.37
N VAL A 134 55.42 17.81 -11.16
CA VAL A 134 56.86 17.68 -11.44
C VAL A 134 57.39 18.90 -12.21
N LEU A 135 56.65 19.41 -13.20
CA LEU A 135 57.06 20.58 -13.97
C LEU A 135 57.07 21.88 -13.14
N ASP A 136 56.06 22.12 -12.30
CA ASP A 136 56.03 23.25 -11.37
C ASP A 136 57.17 23.15 -10.35
N GLN A 137 57.37 21.99 -9.71
CA GLN A 137 58.48 21.85 -8.77
C GLN A 137 59.86 21.92 -9.44
N HIS A 138 60.01 21.55 -10.72
CA HIS A 138 61.26 21.74 -11.45
C HIS A 138 61.57 23.25 -11.67
N LYS A 139 60.56 24.08 -11.96
CA LYS A 139 60.72 25.56 -11.98
C LYS A 139 61.16 26.09 -10.62
N ARG A 140 60.54 25.62 -9.53
CA ARG A 140 60.85 26.04 -8.15
C ARG A 140 62.27 25.61 -7.73
N LEU A 141 62.69 24.40 -8.08
CA LEU A 141 64.05 23.88 -7.83
C LEU A 141 65.14 24.68 -8.55
N GLN A 142 64.87 25.22 -9.73
CA GLN A 142 65.79 26.15 -10.41
C GLN A 142 65.90 27.52 -9.71
N THR A 143 65.01 27.82 -8.74
CA THR A 143 64.89 29.13 -8.08
C THR A 143 65.28 29.09 -6.59
N ALA A 144 65.19 27.92 -5.92
CA ALA A 144 65.35 27.79 -4.46
C ALA A 144 66.62 27.02 -4.06
N GLN A 145 67.52 27.68 -3.33
CA GLN A 145 68.88 27.20 -3.05
C GLN A 145 69.00 26.35 -1.75
N THR A 146 68.12 25.38 -1.53
CA THR A 146 68.07 24.58 -0.29
C THR A 146 67.95 23.06 -0.52
N LEU A 147 68.71 22.25 0.23
CA LEU A 147 68.87 20.79 0.01
C LEU A 147 67.77 19.88 0.61
N ARG A 148 66.68 20.41 1.18
CA ARG A 148 65.62 19.60 1.83
C ARG A 148 64.38 19.20 1.00
N PRO A 149 64.02 19.81 -0.16
CA PRO A 149 62.74 19.50 -0.81
C PRO A 149 62.75 18.18 -1.59
N GLU A 150 63.90 17.73 -2.11
CA GLU A 150 64.01 16.57 -3.01
C GLU A 150 63.49 15.26 -2.39
N VAL A 151 63.71 15.08 -1.09
CA VAL A 151 63.25 13.88 -0.36
C VAL A 151 61.72 13.85 -0.26
N PHE A 152 61.09 14.99 0.05
CA PHE A 152 59.62 15.06 0.10
C PHE A 152 59.00 14.93 -1.28
N LEU A 153 59.62 15.50 -2.32
CA LEU A 153 59.20 15.34 -3.72
C LEU A 153 59.26 13.86 -4.16
N SER A 154 60.31 13.12 -3.81
CA SER A 154 60.41 11.70 -4.19
C SER A 154 59.32 10.85 -3.53
N PHE A 155 58.96 11.10 -2.28
CA PHE A 155 57.82 10.45 -1.62
C PHE A 155 56.47 10.88 -2.20
N ASP A 156 56.28 12.15 -2.55
CA ASP A 156 55.04 12.68 -3.14
C ASP A 156 54.77 12.03 -4.52
N ILE A 157 55.79 11.97 -5.38
CA ILE A 157 55.75 11.24 -6.66
C ILE A 157 55.50 9.75 -6.43
N ALA A 158 56.18 9.12 -5.47
CA ALA A 158 55.99 7.71 -5.17
C ALA A 158 54.54 7.38 -4.76
N ILE A 159 53.89 8.22 -3.95
CA ILE A 159 52.49 8.04 -3.58
C ILE A 159 51.57 8.18 -4.81
N ILE A 160 51.80 9.14 -5.70
CA ILE A 160 51.01 9.31 -6.92
C ILE A 160 51.20 8.13 -7.89
N VAL A 161 52.43 7.61 -8.03
CA VAL A 161 52.71 6.41 -8.84
C VAL A 161 52.05 5.16 -8.26
N ILE A 162 52.13 4.95 -6.94
CA ILE A 162 51.43 3.86 -6.25
C ILE A 162 49.91 3.98 -6.46
N ARG A 163 49.36 5.18 -6.34
CA ARG A 163 47.94 5.46 -6.57
C ARG A 163 47.51 5.13 -8.00
N TYR A 164 48.28 5.55 -9.00
CA TYR A 164 48.01 5.25 -10.41
C TYR A 164 48.04 3.74 -10.69
N VAL A 165 49.00 3.01 -10.10
CA VAL A 165 49.07 1.54 -10.16
C VAL A 165 47.83 0.90 -9.52
N ILE A 166 47.30 1.44 -8.41
CA ILE A 166 46.06 0.94 -7.80
C ILE A 166 44.84 1.17 -8.72
N VAL A 167 44.71 2.33 -9.38
CA VAL A 167 43.62 2.58 -10.35
C VAL A 167 43.68 1.59 -11.52
N LEU A 168 44.87 1.40 -12.10
CA LEU A 168 45.08 0.41 -13.16
C LEU A 168 44.77 -1.02 -12.67
N ALA A 169 45.13 -1.37 -11.43
CA ALA A 169 44.79 -2.66 -10.84
C ALA A 169 43.27 -2.85 -10.65
N VAL A 170 42.53 -1.80 -10.23
CA VAL A 170 41.06 -1.84 -10.13
C VAL A 170 40.42 -2.09 -11.50
N ILE A 171 40.85 -1.34 -12.53
CA ILE A 171 40.36 -1.49 -13.92
C ILE A 171 40.70 -2.88 -14.47
N LEU A 172 41.93 -3.35 -14.27
CA LEU A 172 42.38 -4.68 -14.69
C LEU A 172 41.60 -5.81 -14.00
N VAL A 173 41.38 -5.73 -12.68
CA VAL A 173 40.59 -6.70 -11.91
C VAL A 173 39.12 -6.70 -12.35
N TYR A 174 38.56 -5.54 -12.71
CA TYR A 174 37.21 -5.45 -13.27
C TYR A 174 37.11 -6.20 -14.62
N PHE A 175 38.02 -5.93 -15.57
CA PHE A 175 37.99 -6.58 -16.88
C PHE A 175 38.34 -8.07 -16.82
N LEU A 176 39.35 -8.49 -16.05
CA LEU A 176 39.67 -9.91 -15.83
C LEU A 176 38.57 -10.66 -15.07
N GLY A 177 37.83 -9.97 -14.20
CA GLY A 177 36.69 -10.52 -13.47
C GLY A 177 35.41 -10.67 -14.30
N ARG A 178 35.43 -10.35 -15.60
CA ARG A 178 34.26 -10.33 -16.49
C ARG A 178 34.01 -11.69 -17.15
N GLN A 179 33.61 -12.68 -16.35
CA GLN A 179 33.22 -13.99 -16.89
C GLN A 179 31.95 -13.84 -17.77
N LYS A 180 32.07 -14.20 -19.05
CA LYS A 180 30.98 -14.04 -20.03
C LYS A 180 29.87 -15.06 -19.72
N TYR A 181 28.72 -14.58 -19.25
CA TYR A 181 27.54 -15.42 -19.07
C TYR A 181 27.16 -16.02 -20.43
N ARG A 182 27.29 -17.34 -20.54
CA ARG A 182 26.73 -18.12 -21.64
C ARG A 182 25.25 -18.29 -21.30
N PRO A 183 24.30 -17.88 -22.15
CA PRO A 183 22.92 -18.30 -21.93
C PRO A 183 22.89 -19.82 -22.07
N ASP A 184 22.35 -20.50 -21.07
CA ASP A 184 21.97 -21.89 -21.24
C ASP A 184 20.85 -21.92 -22.28
N GLY A 185 21.10 -22.62 -23.39
CA GLY A 185 20.05 -22.97 -24.33
C GLY A 185 19.08 -23.95 -23.68
N THR A 186 17.87 -24.05 -24.21
CA THR A 186 16.87 -25.02 -23.78
C THR A 186 17.34 -26.45 -24.04
N ASP A 187 17.89 -27.09 -22.99
CA ASP A 187 18.12 -28.54 -22.90
C ASP A 187 17.46 -29.04 -21.61
N GLU A 188 16.21 -29.48 -21.70
CA GLU A 188 15.40 -29.87 -20.53
C GLU A 188 15.86 -31.23 -19.93
N GLU A 189 16.59 -32.04 -20.70
CA GLU A 189 16.92 -33.45 -20.38
C GLU A 189 18.01 -33.66 -19.31
N THR A 190 18.72 -32.61 -18.86
CA THR A 190 19.79 -32.76 -17.83
C THR A 190 19.41 -32.25 -16.43
N SER A 191 18.11 -32.04 -16.19
CA SER A 191 17.57 -31.81 -14.85
C SER A 191 17.54 -33.12 -14.03
N PRO A 192 18.10 -33.18 -12.80
CA PRO A 192 17.96 -34.36 -11.96
C PRO A 192 16.50 -34.52 -11.51
N LEU A 193 15.87 -35.65 -11.88
CA LEU A 193 14.44 -35.97 -11.66
C LEU A 193 13.99 -36.14 -10.19
N LEU A 194 14.84 -35.79 -9.21
CA LEU A 194 14.52 -35.81 -7.79
C LEU A 194 14.95 -34.48 -7.14
N PRO A 195 14.05 -33.78 -6.42
CA PRO A 195 14.41 -32.55 -5.72
C PRO A 195 15.40 -32.87 -4.59
N LYS A 196 16.45 -32.06 -4.45
CA LYS A 196 17.38 -32.18 -3.32
C LYS A 196 16.66 -31.82 -2.02
N THR A 197 16.72 -32.74 -1.06
CA THR A 197 16.23 -32.54 0.31
C THR A 197 16.80 -31.25 0.89
N GLY A 198 15.94 -30.25 1.10
CA GLY A 198 16.33 -28.89 1.49
C GLY A 198 15.68 -27.76 0.68
N GLN A 199 15.10 -28.02 -0.49
CA GLN A 199 14.26 -27.05 -1.21
C GLN A 199 12.85 -27.59 -1.45
N ARG A 200 11.96 -27.33 -0.48
CA ARG A 200 10.53 -27.65 -0.55
C ARG A 200 9.78 -26.59 -1.36
N THR A 201 10.03 -26.55 -2.67
CA THR A 201 9.23 -25.77 -3.64
C THR A 201 7.94 -26.52 -3.94
N GLU A 202 7.00 -26.47 -3.00
CA GLU A 202 5.65 -26.98 -3.18
C GLU A 202 4.81 -25.97 -3.99
N ASN A 203 4.81 -26.14 -5.32
CA ASN A 203 3.66 -25.75 -6.11
C ASN A 203 2.54 -26.74 -5.73
N VAL A 204 1.56 -26.29 -4.94
CA VAL A 204 0.35 -27.06 -4.63
C VAL A 204 -0.79 -26.54 -5.48
N ASP A 205 -1.60 -27.45 -6.03
CA ASP A 205 -2.82 -27.11 -6.74
C ASP A 205 -3.78 -26.32 -5.83
N GLU A 206 -4.42 -25.27 -6.37
CA GLU A 206 -5.51 -24.56 -5.68
C GLU A 206 -6.82 -25.39 -5.75
N THR A 207 -6.82 -26.57 -5.15
CA THR A 207 -8.05 -27.27 -4.75
C THR A 207 -8.64 -26.57 -3.54
N ALA A 208 -9.50 -25.58 -3.78
CA ALA A 208 -10.33 -24.95 -2.76
C ALA A 208 -11.48 -25.90 -2.35
N ASP A 209 -11.16 -26.97 -1.62
CA ASP A 209 -12.14 -27.84 -0.99
C ASP A 209 -12.52 -27.31 0.41
N SER A 210 -13.78 -27.50 0.79
CA SER A 210 -14.38 -26.94 2.01
C SER A 210 -14.63 -28.03 3.04
N GLY A 211 -13.68 -28.26 3.96
CA GLY A 211 -13.76 -29.34 4.94
C GLY A 211 -13.18 -29.02 6.32
N TYR A 212 -13.93 -29.38 7.37
CA TYR A 212 -13.42 -29.50 8.74
C TYR A 212 -12.50 -30.72 8.86
N GLY A 213 -11.38 -30.62 9.59
CA GLY A 213 -10.56 -31.80 9.90
C GLY A 213 -9.33 -31.52 10.77
N THR A 214 -9.43 -31.77 12.07
CA THR A 214 -8.27 -31.85 12.97
C THR A 214 -7.74 -33.29 13.00
N GLY A 215 -6.53 -33.53 12.49
CA GLY A 215 -5.86 -34.84 12.53
C GLY A 215 -4.52 -34.75 13.25
N ASN A 216 -4.32 -35.59 14.27
CA ASN A 216 -3.03 -35.73 14.93
C ASN A 216 -2.01 -36.41 14.01
N ASN A 217 -0.75 -35.99 14.10
CA ASN A 217 0.38 -36.91 14.13
C ASN A 217 1.48 -36.32 15.00
N SER A 218 2.19 -37.18 15.71
CA SER A 218 3.15 -36.84 16.76
C SER A 218 4.56 -37.36 16.45
N GLU A 219 5.50 -36.94 17.28
CA GLU A 219 6.87 -37.46 17.43
C GLU A 219 7.97 -36.90 16.51
N ASN A 220 8.89 -36.20 17.18
CA ASN A 220 10.34 -36.30 17.04
C ASN A 220 11.00 -35.94 15.69
N ASP A 221 11.45 -34.69 15.59
CA ASP A 221 12.89 -34.44 15.39
C ASP A 221 13.33 -33.17 16.12
N THR A 222 14.54 -33.16 16.67
CA THR A 222 15.13 -32.03 17.42
C THR A 222 16.30 -31.41 16.66
N ASP A 223 16.64 -30.15 16.99
CA ASP A 223 17.77 -29.37 16.44
C ASP A 223 17.70 -28.92 14.96
N ALA A 224 16.70 -28.08 14.66
CA ALA A 224 16.84 -27.06 13.61
C ALA A 224 16.17 -25.73 14.02
N THR A 225 16.97 -24.69 14.26
CA THR A 225 16.48 -23.33 14.62
C THR A 225 16.02 -22.51 13.41
N ASN A 226 15.14 -23.11 12.59
CA ASN A 226 14.32 -22.39 11.63
C ASN A 226 12.91 -22.25 12.21
N SER A 227 12.43 -21.01 12.37
CA SER A 227 11.01 -20.78 12.66
C SER A 227 10.15 -21.42 11.57
N PRO A 228 9.02 -22.06 11.91
CA PRO A 228 7.99 -22.39 10.93
C PRO A 228 7.68 -21.14 10.10
N THR A 229 7.59 -21.29 8.78
CA THR A 229 7.21 -20.17 7.92
C THR A 229 5.72 -19.90 8.14
N ASP A 230 5.43 -18.84 8.90
CA ASP A 230 4.06 -18.31 9.02
C ASP A 230 3.46 -18.21 7.61
N PRO A 231 2.24 -18.74 7.36
CA PRO A 231 1.64 -18.74 6.04
C PRO A 231 1.57 -17.30 5.51
N GLU A 232 2.05 -17.06 4.28
CA GLU A 232 2.18 -15.71 3.70
C GLU A 232 0.85 -14.97 3.86
N SER A 233 0.86 -13.94 4.73
CA SER A 233 -0.35 -13.28 5.16
C SER A 233 -1.02 -12.58 3.97
N PRO A 234 -2.36 -12.41 3.96
CA PRO A 234 -3.05 -11.87 2.80
C PRO A 234 -2.53 -10.51 2.32
N TRP A 235 -1.98 -9.67 3.22
CA TRP A 235 -1.37 -8.39 2.85
C TRP A 235 0.07 -8.55 2.31
N GLU A 236 0.87 -9.51 2.80
CA GLU A 236 2.21 -9.81 2.27
C GLU A 236 2.10 -10.21 0.80
N ARG A 237 1.20 -11.16 0.52
CA ARG A 237 0.88 -11.62 -0.84
C ARG A 237 0.45 -10.45 -1.74
N ARG A 238 -0.43 -9.56 -1.25
CA ARG A 238 -0.87 -8.36 -1.98
C ARG A 238 0.28 -7.38 -2.24
N GLN A 239 1.13 -7.08 -1.25
CA GLN A 239 2.24 -6.15 -1.44
C GLN A 239 3.34 -6.74 -2.33
N ARG A 240 3.57 -8.05 -2.28
CA ARG A 240 4.45 -8.77 -3.20
C ARG A 240 3.89 -8.70 -4.63
N LEU A 241 2.63 -9.07 -4.85
CA LEU A 241 1.99 -9.01 -6.16
C LEU A 241 2.00 -7.58 -6.76
N ALA A 242 1.73 -6.54 -5.96
CA ALA A 242 1.82 -5.15 -6.39
C ALA A 242 3.26 -4.76 -6.80
N ARG A 243 4.29 -5.20 -6.06
CA ARG A 243 5.70 -5.02 -6.46
C ARG A 243 6.04 -5.81 -7.71
N GLU A 244 5.57 -7.04 -7.85
CA GLU A 244 5.79 -7.84 -9.05
C GLU A 244 5.12 -7.20 -10.28
N GLN A 245 3.93 -6.61 -10.14
CA GLN A 245 3.25 -5.87 -11.22
C GLN A 245 4.01 -4.59 -11.60
N MET A 246 4.40 -3.78 -10.61
CA MET A 246 5.28 -2.61 -10.77
C MET A 246 6.59 -3.00 -11.47
N GLU A 247 7.28 -4.04 -11.01
CA GLU A 247 8.50 -4.55 -11.64
C GLU A 247 8.26 -5.07 -13.07
N LYS A 248 7.15 -5.77 -13.34
CA LYS A 248 6.79 -6.24 -14.69
C LYS A 248 6.56 -5.06 -15.65
N ARG A 249 5.93 -3.97 -15.20
CA ARG A 249 5.77 -2.72 -15.97
C ARG A 249 7.10 -2.03 -16.22
N LEU A 250 7.87 -1.73 -15.16
CA LEU A 250 9.21 -1.15 -15.26
C LEU A 250 10.16 -1.95 -16.18
N LYS A 251 10.05 -3.29 -16.20
CA LYS A 251 10.82 -4.18 -17.10
C LYS A 251 10.31 -4.20 -18.54
N SER A 252 9.01 -4.06 -18.78
CA SER A 252 8.42 -4.06 -20.14
C SER A 252 8.53 -2.69 -20.83
N GLU A 253 8.49 -1.60 -20.07
CA GLU A 253 8.59 -0.22 -20.56
C GLU A 253 10.05 0.26 -20.64
N GLY A 254 10.97 -0.38 -19.91
CA GLY A 254 12.42 -0.19 -20.06
C GLY A 254 12.96 1.19 -19.67
N SER A 255 12.16 2.05 -19.04
CA SER A 255 12.55 3.36 -18.51
C SER A 255 11.54 3.87 -17.49
N TRP A 256 12.00 4.54 -16.44
CA TRP A 256 11.13 5.24 -15.49
C TRP A 256 10.29 6.35 -16.14
N ILE A 257 10.74 6.93 -17.26
CA ILE A 257 10.00 7.99 -17.97
C ILE A 257 8.80 7.39 -18.71
N ALA A 258 8.95 6.19 -19.28
CA ALA A 258 7.85 5.46 -19.89
C ALA A 258 6.86 4.97 -18.82
N TYR A 259 7.35 4.44 -17.69
CA TYR A 259 6.52 4.06 -16.56
C TYR A 259 5.77 5.24 -15.92
N ALA A 260 6.42 6.41 -15.75
CA ALA A 260 5.75 7.64 -15.33
C ALA A 260 4.66 8.10 -16.31
N LYS A 261 4.81 7.80 -17.61
CA LYS A 261 3.77 8.02 -18.62
C LYS A 261 2.56 7.09 -18.41
N GLY A 262 2.72 5.92 -17.79
CA GLY A 262 1.58 5.10 -17.33
C GLY A 262 0.64 5.85 -16.39
N PHE A 263 1.19 6.68 -15.50
CA PHE A 263 0.41 7.55 -14.60
C PHE A 263 -0.18 8.80 -15.28
N SER A 264 0.09 9.04 -16.57
CA SER A 264 -0.51 10.18 -17.30
C SER A 264 -2.05 10.11 -17.38
N ILE A 265 -2.64 8.93 -17.16
CA ILE A 265 -4.09 8.72 -16.98
C ILE A 265 -4.66 9.62 -15.87
N PHE A 266 -3.88 9.90 -14.81
CA PHE A 266 -4.31 10.74 -13.69
C PHE A 266 -4.12 12.25 -13.93
N PHE A 267 -3.28 12.65 -14.89
CA PHE A 267 -2.95 14.06 -15.12
C PHE A 267 -4.17 14.96 -15.44
N PRO A 268 -5.19 14.53 -16.22
CA PRO A 268 -6.41 15.32 -16.45
C PRO A 268 -7.27 15.57 -15.20
N TYR A 269 -7.11 14.76 -14.15
CA TYR A 269 -7.83 14.87 -12.88
C TYR A 269 -7.05 15.74 -11.89
N ILE A 270 -5.73 15.58 -11.82
CA ILE A 270 -4.87 16.38 -10.93
C ILE A 270 -4.76 17.84 -11.42
N TRP A 271 -4.62 18.06 -12.73
CA TRP A 271 -4.54 19.41 -13.28
C TRP A 271 -5.94 19.95 -13.59
N PRO A 272 -6.30 21.16 -13.13
CA PRO A 272 -7.63 21.75 -13.36
C PRO A 272 -7.78 22.30 -14.79
N VAL A 273 -7.76 21.43 -15.81
CA VAL A 273 -7.81 21.76 -17.25
C VAL A 273 -8.96 22.73 -17.60
N HIS A 274 -10.12 22.54 -16.97
CA HIS A 274 -11.34 23.30 -17.27
C HIS A 274 -11.46 24.63 -16.49
N ASN A 275 -10.71 24.83 -15.40
CA ASN A 275 -10.91 25.97 -14.50
C ASN A 275 -9.70 26.93 -14.49
N ARG A 276 -9.79 27.99 -15.31
CA ARG A 276 -8.76 29.03 -15.43
C ARG A 276 -8.41 29.73 -14.10
N ARG A 277 -9.33 29.80 -13.13
CA ARG A 277 -9.03 30.41 -11.81
C ARG A 277 -8.01 29.56 -11.04
N LEU A 278 -8.21 28.25 -11.01
CA LEU A 278 -7.30 27.31 -10.34
C LEU A 278 -5.94 27.24 -11.04
N GLN A 279 -5.91 27.34 -12.37
CA GLN A 279 -4.65 27.45 -13.14
C GLN A 279 -3.85 28.70 -12.78
N ILE A 280 -4.52 29.85 -12.60
CA ILE A 280 -3.88 31.09 -12.14
C ILE A 280 -3.36 30.92 -10.70
N SER A 281 -4.15 30.31 -9.80
CA SER A 281 -3.69 30.02 -8.42
C SER A 281 -2.44 29.12 -8.40
N ALA A 282 -2.41 28.05 -9.20
CA ALA A 282 -1.23 27.18 -9.33
C ALA A 282 0.00 27.92 -9.90
N GLY A 283 -0.21 28.83 -10.86
CA GLY A 283 0.86 29.71 -11.37
C GLY A 283 1.39 30.66 -10.29
N LEU A 284 0.51 31.26 -9.49
CA LEU A 284 0.88 32.13 -8.37
C LEU A 284 1.60 31.35 -7.25
N VAL A 285 1.24 30.09 -6.97
CA VAL A 285 1.98 29.19 -6.06
C VAL A 285 3.44 29.03 -6.53
N GLY A 286 3.67 28.87 -7.85
CA GLY A 286 5.02 28.86 -8.43
C GLY A 286 5.80 30.15 -8.18
N VAL A 287 5.16 31.31 -8.31
CA VAL A 287 5.78 32.61 -7.99
C VAL A 287 6.09 32.73 -6.49
N CYS A 288 5.18 32.29 -5.62
CA CYS A 288 5.40 32.26 -4.17
C CYS A 288 6.58 31.37 -3.76
N LEU A 289 6.80 30.24 -4.45
CA LEU A 289 7.96 29.38 -4.20
C LEU A 289 9.27 30.08 -4.59
N ILE A 290 9.36 30.64 -5.79
CA ILE A 290 10.55 31.40 -6.24
C ILE A 290 10.85 32.57 -5.29
N ALA A 291 9.82 33.27 -4.81
CA ALA A 291 9.97 34.32 -3.80
C ALA A 291 10.43 33.78 -2.43
N GLY A 292 9.93 32.62 -2.00
CA GLY A 292 10.36 31.95 -0.76
C GLY A 292 11.84 31.55 -0.80
N ASN A 293 12.29 30.91 -1.88
CA ASN A 293 13.71 30.61 -2.14
C ASN A 293 14.58 31.88 -2.09
N ALA A 294 14.14 32.97 -2.72
CA ALA A 294 14.86 34.25 -2.67
C ALA A 294 14.96 34.81 -1.24
N LEU A 295 13.90 34.71 -0.43
CA LEU A 295 13.92 35.13 0.98
C LEU A 295 14.87 34.27 1.84
N ASN A 296 14.96 32.96 1.58
CA ASN A 296 15.89 32.07 2.27
C ASN A 296 17.35 32.55 2.11
N VAL A 297 17.76 32.96 0.90
CA VAL A 297 19.09 33.55 0.64
C VAL A 297 19.24 34.95 1.24
N LEU A 298 18.21 35.79 1.15
CA LEU A 298 18.29 37.20 1.57
C LEU A 298 18.34 37.38 3.10
N ILE A 299 17.69 36.53 3.89
CA ILE A 299 17.61 36.71 5.35
C ILE A 299 18.96 36.55 6.07
N PRO A 300 19.78 35.48 5.83
CA PRO A 300 21.12 35.36 6.40
C PRO A 300 22.03 36.52 5.97
N ARG A 301 21.96 36.92 4.69
CA ARG A 301 22.72 38.04 4.14
C ARG A 301 22.37 39.35 4.84
N GLN A 302 21.08 39.64 5.03
CA GLN A 302 20.63 40.84 5.73
C GLN A 302 21.04 40.85 7.20
N MET A 303 21.01 39.70 7.86
CA MET A 303 21.48 39.55 9.25
C MET A 303 22.97 39.91 9.39
N GLY A 304 23.81 39.53 8.42
CA GLY A 304 25.22 39.92 8.38
C GLY A 304 25.41 41.43 8.18
N ILE A 305 24.76 42.00 7.16
CA ILE A 305 24.82 43.45 6.85
C ILE A 305 24.39 44.30 8.05
N LEU A 306 23.34 43.87 8.78
CA LEU A 306 22.88 44.53 9.99
C LEU A 306 23.95 44.53 11.10
N LEU A 307 24.66 43.41 11.30
CA LEU A 307 25.69 43.33 12.34
C LEU A 307 26.93 44.16 11.98
N ASP A 308 27.34 44.18 10.71
CA ASP A 308 28.44 45.04 10.22
C ASP A 308 28.11 46.53 10.41
N ALA A 309 26.85 46.93 10.17
CA ALA A 309 26.37 48.29 10.43
C ALA A 309 26.32 48.63 11.93
N LEU A 310 25.97 47.67 12.80
CA LEU A 310 25.96 47.86 14.26
C LEU A 310 27.36 47.96 14.85
N ASN A 311 28.34 47.25 14.27
CA ASN A 311 29.75 47.29 14.71
C ASN A 311 30.55 48.44 14.09
N GLY A 312 29.94 49.27 13.24
CA GLY A 312 30.60 50.40 12.59
C GLY A 312 31.55 50.02 11.45
N GLU A 313 31.44 48.80 10.90
CA GLU A 313 32.21 48.33 9.75
C GLU A 313 31.62 48.86 8.41
N SER A 314 30.54 49.66 8.45
CA SER A 314 29.76 50.11 7.29
C SER A 314 28.98 51.40 7.59
N ASP A 315 29.04 52.41 6.71
CA ASP A 315 28.37 53.74 6.82
C ASP A 315 26.81 53.71 6.74
N ARG A 316 26.18 52.56 6.98
CA ARG A 316 24.73 52.38 6.81
C ARG A 316 23.97 52.57 8.11
N ASN A 317 22.83 53.25 8.05
CA ASN A 317 21.97 53.46 9.20
C ASN A 317 21.36 52.13 9.70
N PRO A 318 21.70 51.63 10.91
CA PRO A 318 21.25 50.33 11.38
C PRO A 318 19.73 50.20 11.48
N TRP A 319 19.00 51.30 11.77
CA TRP A 319 17.53 51.27 11.86
C TRP A 319 16.85 50.91 10.54
N ILE A 320 17.46 51.27 9.41
CA ILE A 320 16.95 50.88 8.08
C ILE A 320 17.22 49.40 7.84
N GLU A 321 18.41 48.91 8.19
CA GLU A 321 18.77 47.50 8.02
C GLU A 321 17.95 46.57 8.94
N VAL A 322 17.58 47.01 10.16
CA VAL A 322 16.60 46.34 11.03
C VAL A 322 15.21 46.31 10.39
N LEU A 323 14.74 47.43 9.83
CA LEU A 323 13.42 47.51 9.18
C LEU A 323 13.33 46.55 7.97
N VAL A 324 14.38 46.51 7.15
CA VAL A 324 14.50 45.58 6.01
C VAL A 324 14.55 44.13 6.49
N PHE A 325 15.33 43.83 7.54
CA PHE A 325 15.36 42.49 8.15
C PHE A 325 13.97 42.07 8.66
N ALA A 326 13.26 42.95 9.38
CA ALA A 326 11.92 42.69 9.88
C ALA A 326 10.91 42.44 8.74
N ALA A 327 10.98 43.22 7.66
CA ALA A 327 10.13 43.04 6.49
C ALA A 327 10.40 41.70 5.77
N LEU A 328 11.67 41.35 5.53
CA LEU A 328 12.06 40.06 4.95
C LEU A 328 11.62 38.88 5.84
N ARG A 329 11.82 39.00 7.17
CA ARG A 329 11.45 37.97 8.14
C ARG A 329 9.95 37.79 8.28
N LEU A 330 9.17 38.87 8.17
CA LEU A 330 7.70 38.82 8.10
C LEU A 330 7.24 38.15 6.79
N ALA A 331 7.83 38.50 5.65
CA ALA A 331 7.50 37.89 4.36
C ALA A 331 7.82 36.38 4.33
N ALA A 332 8.90 35.93 4.99
CA ALA A 332 9.26 34.52 5.10
C ALA A 332 8.56 33.76 6.25
N SER A 333 7.82 34.46 7.10
CA SER A 333 7.08 33.84 8.20
C SER A 333 5.95 32.94 7.69
N GLU A 334 5.37 32.13 8.57
CA GLU A 334 4.17 31.35 8.24
C GLU A 334 3.00 32.25 7.82
N ALA A 335 2.87 33.46 8.40
CA ALA A 335 1.86 34.45 8.05
C ALA A 335 2.14 35.25 6.75
N GLY A 336 3.32 35.08 6.15
CA GLY A 336 3.75 35.80 4.95
C GLY A 336 3.44 35.05 3.65
N ILE A 337 4.45 34.88 2.80
CA ILE A 337 4.34 34.19 1.51
C ILE A 337 3.88 32.73 1.69
N ASN A 338 4.21 32.10 2.82
CA ASN A 338 3.75 30.74 3.14
C ASN A 338 2.23 30.64 3.26
N LEU A 339 1.57 31.53 4.01
CA LEU A 339 0.11 31.58 4.11
C LEU A 339 -0.53 31.82 2.75
N ILE A 340 -0.01 32.76 1.97
CA ILE A 340 -0.50 33.09 0.62
C ILE A 340 -0.39 31.85 -0.29
N ARG A 341 0.77 31.17 -0.28
CA ARG A 341 1.00 29.92 -1.03
C ARG A 341 -0.01 28.84 -0.62
N SER A 342 -0.21 28.61 0.67
CA SER A 342 -1.14 27.59 1.17
C SER A 342 -2.60 27.90 0.80
N ILE A 343 -3.05 29.15 0.93
CA ILE A 343 -4.41 29.57 0.53
C ILE A 343 -4.63 29.41 -0.98
N LEU A 344 -3.62 29.71 -1.81
CA LEU A 344 -3.69 29.53 -3.27
C LEU A 344 -3.64 28.05 -3.69
N TRP A 345 -2.94 27.20 -2.93
CA TRP A 345 -2.80 25.78 -3.23
C TRP A 345 -4.03 24.95 -2.81
N LEU A 346 -4.60 25.22 -1.64
CA LEU A 346 -5.74 24.48 -1.06
C LEU A 346 -6.91 24.17 -2.03
N PRO A 347 -7.41 25.11 -2.86
CA PRO A 347 -8.50 24.81 -3.81
C PRO A 347 -8.04 24.04 -5.06
N VAL A 348 -6.73 23.95 -5.33
CA VAL A 348 -6.16 23.10 -6.39
C VAL A 348 -5.98 21.67 -5.87
N GLU A 349 -5.51 21.54 -4.62
CA GLU A 349 -5.31 20.26 -3.94
C GLU A 349 -6.63 19.47 -3.82
N TYR A 350 -7.67 20.08 -3.21
CA TYR A 350 -8.97 19.42 -3.06
C TYR A 350 -9.67 19.11 -4.38
N TYR A 351 -9.51 19.97 -5.41
CA TYR A 351 -10.00 19.65 -6.75
C TYR A 351 -9.36 18.35 -7.29
N GLY A 352 -8.05 18.18 -7.09
CA GLY A 352 -7.34 16.97 -7.51
C GLY A 352 -7.76 15.72 -6.74
N GLU A 353 -7.95 15.82 -5.42
CA GLU A 353 -8.43 14.70 -4.60
C GLU A 353 -9.88 14.30 -4.92
N GLU A 354 -10.78 15.28 -5.08
CA GLU A 354 -12.18 15.07 -5.49
C GLU A 354 -12.24 14.42 -6.87
N ALA A 355 -11.55 14.98 -7.86
CA ALA A 355 -11.55 14.48 -9.23
C ALA A 355 -11.00 13.05 -9.34
N ILE A 356 -9.93 12.71 -8.63
CA ILE A 356 -9.41 11.32 -8.58
C ILE A 356 -10.41 10.39 -7.89
N SER A 357 -10.95 10.77 -6.73
CA SER A 357 -11.83 9.90 -5.94
C SER A 357 -13.15 9.62 -6.65
N VAL A 358 -13.76 10.65 -7.26
CA VAL A 358 -14.98 10.52 -8.07
C VAL A 358 -14.72 9.70 -9.34
N ALA A 359 -13.61 9.94 -10.05
CA ALA A 359 -13.26 9.14 -11.23
C ALA A 359 -13.00 7.67 -10.89
N ALA A 360 -12.29 7.40 -9.79
CA ALA A 360 -12.02 6.04 -9.32
C ALA A 360 -13.27 5.31 -8.86
N TYR A 361 -14.16 5.98 -8.11
CA TYR A 361 -15.45 5.42 -7.71
C TYR A 361 -16.34 5.12 -8.93
N ASN A 362 -16.47 6.08 -9.85
CA ASN A 362 -17.26 5.91 -11.06
C ASN A 362 -16.70 4.81 -11.97
N HIS A 363 -15.37 4.69 -12.11
CA HIS A 363 -14.75 3.59 -12.85
C HIS A 363 -15.06 2.24 -12.21
N VAL A 364 -14.84 2.10 -10.90
CA VAL A 364 -15.13 0.86 -10.16
C VAL A 364 -16.61 0.46 -10.26
N MET A 365 -17.54 1.41 -10.18
CA MET A 365 -18.99 1.13 -10.32
C MET A 365 -19.44 0.81 -11.76
N ASN A 366 -18.56 0.93 -12.75
CA ASN A 366 -18.81 0.52 -14.14
C ASN A 366 -18.03 -0.75 -14.55
N LEU A 367 -17.35 -1.43 -13.61
CA LEU A 367 -16.73 -2.73 -13.88
C LEU A 367 -17.76 -3.87 -13.87
N SER A 368 -17.43 -4.99 -14.50
CA SER A 368 -18.34 -6.15 -14.61
C SER A 368 -18.37 -7.01 -13.35
N ALA A 369 -19.36 -7.90 -13.23
CA ALA A 369 -19.54 -8.74 -12.04
C ALA A 369 -18.31 -9.63 -11.77
N ASP A 370 -17.56 -10.04 -12.80
CA ASP A 370 -16.29 -10.76 -12.69
C ASP A 370 -15.30 -10.06 -11.73
N PHE A 371 -15.28 -8.73 -11.74
CA PHE A 371 -14.41 -7.93 -10.88
C PHE A 371 -14.97 -7.83 -9.46
N HIS A 372 -16.28 -7.58 -9.31
CA HIS A 372 -16.89 -7.44 -7.99
C HIS A 372 -16.95 -8.74 -7.20
N ASP A 373 -17.24 -9.88 -7.84
CA ASP A 373 -17.27 -11.19 -7.17
C ASP A 373 -15.83 -11.73 -6.91
N SER A 374 -14.78 -11.19 -7.56
CA SER A 374 -13.39 -11.63 -7.37
C SER A 374 -12.49 -10.68 -6.55
N LYS A 375 -12.93 -9.46 -6.23
CA LYS A 375 -12.17 -8.49 -5.40
C LYS A 375 -12.94 -8.17 -4.11
N SER A 376 -12.25 -8.15 -2.97
CA SER A 376 -12.91 -7.75 -1.72
C SER A 376 -13.26 -6.25 -1.73
N SER A 377 -14.47 -5.89 -1.33
CA SER A 377 -14.92 -4.49 -1.28
C SER A 377 -14.00 -3.63 -0.39
N SER A 378 -13.49 -4.21 0.70
CA SER A 378 -12.47 -3.62 1.57
C SER A 378 -11.19 -3.25 0.80
N ASP A 379 -10.73 -4.11 -0.11
CA ASP A 379 -9.57 -3.82 -0.95
C ASP A 379 -9.83 -2.73 -1.99
N LEU A 380 -11.06 -2.60 -2.49
CA LEU A 380 -11.44 -1.53 -3.43
C LEU A 380 -11.53 -0.17 -2.73
N ILE A 381 -12.17 -0.10 -1.56
CA ILE A 381 -12.22 1.11 -0.73
C ILE A 381 -10.80 1.59 -0.39
N VAL A 382 -9.92 0.66 0.00
CA VAL A 382 -8.50 0.95 0.28
C VAL A 382 -7.70 1.27 -0.99
N ALA A 383 -8.12 0.85 -2.20
CA ALA A 383 -7.48 1.31 -3.43
C ALA A 383 -7.86 2.76 -3.78
N ILE A 384 -9.15 3.11 -3.62
CA ILE A 384 -9.70 4.44 -3.93
C ILE A 384 -9.14 5.50 -2.97
N SER A 385 -9.16 5.27 -1.66
CA SER A 385 -8.65 6.24 -0.67
C SER A 385 -7.14 6.51 -0.80
N HIS A 386 -6.39 5.52 -1.28
CA HIS A 386 -4.97 5.67 -1.60
C HIS A 386 -4.71 6.49 -2.88
N GLY A 387 -5.72 6.90 -3.67
CA GLY A 387 -5.53 7.79 -4.82
C GLY A 387 -4.92 9.14 -4.47
N THR A 388 -5.18 9.62 -3.25
CA THR A 388 -4.54 10.80 -2.63
C THR A 388 -3.00 10.74 -2.62
N ALA A 389 -2.41 9.54 -2.68
CA ALA A 389 -0.97 9.35 -2.75
C ALA A 389 -0.36 9.93 -4.04
N ILE A 390 -1.12 9.99 -5.13
CA ILE A 390 -0.66 10.55 -6.40
C ILE A 390 -0.50 12.07 -6.28
N SER A 391 -1.50 12.74 -5.70
CA SER A 391 -1.45 14.18 -5.40
C SER A 391 -0.30 14.52 -4.44
N ARG A 392 -0.17 13.76 -3.34
CA ARG A 392 0.93 13.93 -2.36
C ARG A 392 2.31 13.68 -2.95
N MET A 393 2.45 12.71 -3.86
CA MET A 393 3.71 12.47 -4.58
C MET A 393 4.06 13.64 -5.52
N LEU A 394 3.08 14.18 -6.26
CA LEU A 394 3.29 15.34 -7.13
C LEU A 394 3.67 16.60 -6.32
N GLU A 395 2.97 16.87 -5.22
CA GLU A 395 3.22 18.01 -4.34
C GLU A 395 4.63 17.93 -3.72
N SER A 396 5.00 16.76 -3.19
CA SER A 396 6.32 16.46 -2.65
C SER A 396 7.45 16.67 -3.68
N ILE A 397 7.23 16.32 -4.95
CA ILE A 397 8.24 16.52 -6.00
C ILE A 397 8.27 18.00 -6.46
N CYS A 398 7.14 18.57 -6.84
CA CYS A 398 7.08 19.87 -7.52
C CYS A 398 7.21 21.07 -6.57
N PHE A 399 6.67 20.99 -5.35
CA PHE A 399 6.55 22.13 -4.44
C PHE A 399 7.39 22.01 -3.16
N GLN A 400 7.98 20.83 -2.91
CA GLN A 400 8.93 20.61 -1.83
C GLN A 400 10.33 20.25 -2.36
N ALA A 401 10.49 19.19 -3.16
CA ALA A 401 11.80 18.73 -3.62
C ALA A 401 12.51 19.73 -4.54
N VAL A 402 11.86 20.20 -5.62
CA VAL A 402 12.51 21.15 -6.55
C VAL A 402 12.92 22.46 -5.84
N PRO A 403 12.06 23.13 -5.05
CA PRO A 403 12.47 24.29 -4.25
C PRO A 403 13.62 24.01 -3.27
N MET A 404 13.57 22.89 -2.51
CA MET A 404 14.65 22.57 -1.56
C MET A 404 15.96 22.17 -2.24
N MET A 405 15.91 21.61 -3.46
CA MET A 405 17.10 21.36 -4.27
C MET A 405 17.76 22.67 -4.73
N ILE A 406 16.95 23.64 -5.16
CA ILE A 406 17.43 24.98 -5.54
C ILE A 406 18.09 25.66 -4.33
N ASP A 407 17.44 25.65 -3.16
CA ASP A 407 18.01 26.24 -1.94
C ASP A 407 19.32 25.57 -1.54
N LEU A 408 19.41 24.24 -1.62
CA LEU A 408 20.62 23.48 -1.30
C LEU A 408 21.78 23.80 -2.26
N VAL A 409 21.51 23.89 -3.57
CA VAL A 409 22.52 24.24 -4.59
C VAL A 409 22.96 25.69 -4.46
N VAL A 410 22.03 26.62 -4.26
CA VAL A 410 22.33 28.04 -4.06
C VAL A 410 23.13 28.25 -2.77
N ALA A 411 22.82 27.51 -1.69
CA ALA A 411 23.57 27.55 -0.44
C ALA A 411 25.05 27.16 -0.64
N PHE A 412 25.32 26.02 -1.30
CA PHE A 412 26.68 25.55 -1.55
C PHE A 412 27.47 26.53 -2.42
N ILE A 413 26.86 27.06 -3.49
CA ILE A 413 27.49 28.06 -4.36
C ILE A 413 27.78 29.35 -3.57
N TYR A 414 26.79 29.87 -2.84
CA TYR A 414 26.90 31.14 -2.11
C TYR A 414 27.96 31.08 -1.01
N LEU A 415 27.94 30.04 -0.16
CA LEU A 415 28.93 29.87 0.90
C LEU A 415 30.33 29.61 0.35
N SER A 416 30.48 28.79 -0.70
CA SER A 416 31.79 28.53 -1.33
C SER A 416 32.39 29.76 -2.02
N VAL A 417 31.56 30.65 -2.59
CA VAL A 417 32.02 31.91 -3.20
C VAL A 417 32.34 32.96 -2.12
N LYS A 418 31.61 32.99 -1.00
CA LYS A 418 31.75 34.02 0.03
C LYS A 418 32.84 33.73 1.07
N PHE A 419 33.00 32.48 1.49
CA PHE A 419 34.00 32.04 2.50
C PHE A 419 35.15 31.22 1.88
N GLY A 420 35.17 31.11 0.55
CA GLY A 420 36.18 30.36 -0.19
C GLY A 420 35.98 28.83 -0.18
N PRO A 421 36.84 28.12 -0.90
CA PRO A 421 36.62 26.70 -1.25
C PRO A 421 36.73 25.73 -0.07
N TYR A 422 37.30 26.13 1.07
CA TYR A 422 37.31 25.30 2.28
C TYR A 422 35.91 25.18 2.91
N GLU A 423 35.13 26.27 2.96
CA GLU A 423 33.76 26.22 3.47
C GLU A 423 32.82 25.52 2.49
N GLY A 424 33.03 25.72 1.18
CA GLY A 424 32.40 24.92 0.13
C GLY A 424 32.64 23.42 0.30
N PHE A 425 33.87 23.02 0.66
CA PHE A 425 34.17 21.62 0.96
C PHE A 425 33.47 21.13 2.25
N ILE A 426 33.52 21.88 3.36
CA ILE A 426 32.91 21.50 4.64
C ILE A 426 31.39 21.33 4.53
N THR A 427 30.71 22.27 3.86
CA THR A 427 29.26 22.23 3.63
C THR A 427 28.84 21.02 2.78
N ILE A 428 29.53 20.78 1.65
CA ILE A 428 29.26 19.64 0.76
C ILE A 428 29.57 18.31 1.47
N ALA A 429 30.72 18.20 2.16
CA ALA A 429 31.11 17.02 2.92
C ALA A 429 30.08 16.65 3.98
N THR A 430 29.59 17.63 4.74
CA THR A 430 28.59 17.39 5.78
C THR A 430 27.23 17.03 5.18
N GLY A 431 26.81 17.70 4.10
CA GLY A 431 25.57 17.40 3.39
C GLY A 431 25.53 15.99 2.82
N VAL A 432 26.62 15.53 2.18
CA VAL A 432 26.71 14.17 1.64
C VAL A 432 26.82 13.12 2.74
N ALA A 433 27.63 13.35 3.78
CA ALA A 433 27.72 12.45 4.93
C ALA A 433 26.36 12.26 5.63
N PHE A 434 25.56 13.34 5.73
CA PHE A 434 24.20 13.30 6.26
C PHE A 434 23.26 12.44 5.40
N VAL A 435 23.26 12.63 4.08
CA VAL A 435 22.41 11.85 3.16
C VAL A 435 22.82 10.38 3.14
N GLN A 436 24.13 10.06 3.18
CA GLN A 436 24.58 8.68 3.33
C GLN A 436 24.16 8.06 4.67
N ALA A 437 24.31 8.77 5.79
CA ALA A 437 23.83 8.31 7.07
C ALA A 437 22.31 8.02 7.04
N ALA A 438 21.53 8.81 6.30
CA ALA A 438 20.11 8.56 6.08
C ALA A 438 19.82 7.30 5.25
N THR A 439 20.49 7.10 4.11
CA THR A 439 20.24 5.91 3.26
C THR A 439 20.64 4.62 3.96
N HIS A 440 21.80 4.60 4.63
CA HIS A 440 22.24 3.47 5.46
C HIS A 440 21.27 3.18 6.62
N LEU A 441 20.72 4.22 7.27
CA LEU A 441 19.71 4.07 8.31
C LEU A 441 18.41 3.47 7.76
N ILE A 442 17.90 4.01 6.65
CA ILE A 442 16.66 3.54 6.01
C ILE A 442 16.78 2.10 5.52
N ALA A 443 17.96 1.71 5.00
CA ALA A 443 18.26 0.33 4.62
C ALA A 443 18.22 -0.61 5.84
N ARG A 444 18.98 -0.30 6.90
CA ARG A 444 19.04 -1.10 8.15
C ARG A 444 17.67 -1.24 8.85
N PHE A 445 16.83 -0.21 8.78
CA PHE A 445 15.49 -0.25 9.38
C PHE A 445 14.38 -0.72 8.42
N SER A 446 14.70 -1.10 7.19
CA SER A 446 13.71 -1.54 6.19
C SER A 446 12.97 -2.82 6.61
N GLU A 447 13.66 -3.79 7.20
CA GLU A 447 13.06 -5.06 7.66
C GLU A 447 12.16 -4.84 8.88
N LYS A 448 12.62 -4.04 9.86
CA LYS A 448 11.78 -3.64 11.01
C LYS A 448 10.55 -2.87 10.56
N ARG A 449 10.66 -2.06 9.49
CA ARG A 449 9.51 -1.38 8.86
C ARG A 449 8.55 -2.38 8.20
N LYS A 450 9.03 -3.42 7.50
CA LYS A 450 8.19 -4.51 6.98
C LYS A 450 7.43 -5.22 8.11
N LYS A 451 8.11 -5.58 9.21
CA LYS A 451 7.48 -6.26 10.36
C LYS A 451 6.46 -5.38 11.11
N MET A 452 6.68 -4.08 11.21
CA MET A 452 5.69 -3.14 11.75
C MET A 452 4.44 -3.08 10.87
N VAL A 453 4.59 -2.95 9.55
CA VAL A 453 3.46 -2.98 8.60
C VAL A 453 2.74 -4.34 8.63
N LYS A 454 3.47 -5.45 8.85
CA LYS A 454 2.89 -6.78 9.04
C LYS A 454 1.89 -6.81 10.18
N SER A 455 2.36 -6.47 11.38
CA SER A 455 1.56 -6.59 12.58
C SER A 455 0.38 -5.60 12.62
N PHE A 456 0.51 -4.44 11.97
CA PHE A 456 -0.60 -3.49 11.77
C PHE A 456 -1.76 -4.10 10.97
N PHE A 457 -1.47 -4.78 9.85
CA PHE A 457 -2.52 -5.44 9.05
C PHE A 457 -3.11 -6.68 9.75
N GLU A 458 -2.32 -7.38 10.55
CA GLU A 458 -2.77 -8.53 11.35
C GLU A 458 -3.67 -8.10 12.52
N GLU A 459 -3.30 -7.04 13.24
CA GLU A 459 -4.15 -6.38 14.24
C GLU A 459 -5.46 -5.92 13.60
N HIS A 460 -5.41 -5.25 12.44
CA HIS A 460 -6.60 -4.75 11.76
C HIS A 460 -7.52 -5.89 11.29
N TYR A 461 -6.95 -7.01 10.84
CA TYR A 461 -7.73 -8.18 10.43
C TYR A 461 -8.39 -8.88 11.62
N VAL A 462 -7.67 -9.10 12.73
CA VAL A 462 -8.24 -9.68 13.96
C VAL A 462 -9.35 -8.78 14.50
N LYS A 463 -9.10 -7.48 14.60
CA LYS A 463 -10.06 -6.44 15.02
C LYS A 463 -11.33 -6.45 14.16
N GLN A 464 -11.19 -6.46 12.82
CA GLN A 464 -12.34 -6.51 11.92
C GLN A 464 -13.11 -7.83 12.02
N ALA A 465 -12.41 -8.97 12.03
CA ALA A 465 -13.04 -10.29 12.09
C ALA A 465 -13.78 -10.53 13.41
N GLY A 466 -13.22 -10.10 14.55
CA GLY A 466 -13.88 -10.18 15.85
C GLY A 466 -15.13 -9.30 15.96
N ILE A 467 -15.12 -8.11 15.35
CA ILE A 467 -16.29 -7.20 15.31
C ILE A 467 -17.37 -7.73 14.36
N GLN A 468 -17.02 -8.13 13.14
CA GLN A 468 -17.98 -8.70 12.18
C GLN A 468 -18.55 -10.04 12.69
N GLY A 469 -17.72 -10.85 13.33
CA GLY A 469 -18.09 -12.12 13.96
C GLY A 469 -18.69 -11.97 15.36
N TRP A 470 -18.96 -10.76 15.87
CA TRP A 470 -19.33 -10.52 17.26
C TRP A 470 -20.50 -11.39 17.76
N HIS A 471 -21.51 -11.63 16.92
CA HIS A 471 -22.62 -12.51 17.28
C HIS A 471 -22.16 -13.96 17.53
N THR A 472 -21.30 -14.49 16.67
CA THR A 472 -20.69 -15.82 16.80
C THR A 472 -19.78 -15.91 18.03
N VAL A 473 -18.90 -14.92 18.20
CA VAL A 473 -17.99 -14.82 19.37
C VAL A 473 -18.79 -14.79 20.68
N SER A 474 -19.90 -14.04 20.70
CA SER A 474 -20.80 -13.97 21.86
C SER A 474 -21.59 -15.27 22.08
N ALA A 475 -22.12 -15.88 21.02
CA ALA A 475 -22.91 -17.12 21.09
C ALA A 475 -22.10 -18.33 21.59
N PHE A 476 -20.80 -18.40 21.24
CA PHE A 476 -19.87 -19.42 21.76
C PHE A 476 -19.14 -18.99 23.04
N ASN A 477 -19.48 -17.83 23.62
CA ASN A 477 -18.85 -17.24 24.82
C ASN A 477 -17.30 -17.09 24.71
N GLN A 478 -16.81 -16.81 23.51
CA GLN A 478 -15.37 -16.68 23.17
C GLN A 478 -14.87 -15.23 23.22
N ILE A 479 -15.59 -14.31 23.85
CA ILE A 479 -15.15 -12.90 24.03
C ILE A 479 -13.75 -12.84 24.68
N PRO A 480 -13.42 -13.61 25.75
CA PRO A 480 -12.07 -13.60 26.33
C PRO A 480 -10.98 -14.15 25.38
N HIS A 481 -11.33 -15.07 24.48
CA HIS A 481 -10.40 -15.60 23.48
C HIS A 481 -10.05 -14.53 22.43
N GLU A 482 -11.05 -13.83 21.89
CA GLU A 482 -10.81 -12.74 20.94
C GLU A 482 -10.15 -11.52 21.61
N GLU A 483 -10.43 -11.25 22.89
CA GLU A 483 -9.69 -10.25 23.67
C GLU A 483 -8.21 -10.59 23.79
N GLN A 484 -7.86 -11.84 24.17
CA GLN A 484 -6.47 -12.31 24.25
C GLN A 484 -5.79 -12.29 22.87
N ARG A 485 -6.49 -12.72 21.82
CA ARG A 485 -6.00 -12.73 20.43
C ARG A 485 -5.71 -11.31 19.93
N TYR A 486 -6.59 -10.35 20.24
CA TYR A 486 -6.38 -8.93 19.96
C TYR A 486 -5.22 -8.35 20.78
N GLN A 487 -5.16 -8.65 22.08
CA GLN A 487 -4.08 -8.23 22.98
C GLN A 487 -2.70 -8.73 22.51
N ALA A 488 -2.63 -9.96 21.97
CA ALA A 488 -1.42 -10.50 21.36
C ALA A 488 -1.03 -9.71 20.09
N ALA A 489 -1.98 -9.47 19.17
CA ALA A 489 -1.73 -8.77 17.91
C ALA A 489 -1.27 -7.32 18.11
N ILE A 490 -1.95 -6.55 18.96
CA ILE A 490 -1.53 -5.18 19.31
C ILE A 490 -0.23 -5.18 20.14
N GLY A 491 0.05 -6.26 20.89
CA GLY A 491 1.33 -6.47 21.57
C GLY A 491 2.50 -6.65 20.60
N THR A 492 2.33 -7.45 19.56
CA THR A 492 3.33 -7.59 18.49
C THR A 492 3.48 -6.31 17.67
N GLU A 493 2.41 -5.56 17.45
CA GLU A 493 2.48 -4.28 16.74
C GLU A 493 3.23 -3.24 17.55
N MET A 494 2.81 -3.02 18.80
CA MET A 494 3.39 -2.00 19.68
C MET A 494 4.87 -2.30 20.02
N THR A 495 5.28 -3.57 20.06
CA THR A 495 6.71 -3.91 20.19
C THR A 495 7.50 -3.65 18.89
N ALA A 496 6.94 -3.95 17.72
CA ALA A 496 7.55 -3.60 16.43
C ALA A 496 7.66 -2.08 16.22
N VAL A 497 6.61 -1.32 16.56
CA VAL A 497 6.57 0.15 16.52
C VAL A 497 7.61 0.74 17.47
N LYS A 498 7.66 0.33 18.74
CA LYS A 498 8.69 0.78 19.71
C LYS A 498 10.11 0.49 19.21
N GLY A 499 10.37 -0.74 18.73
CA GLY A 499 11.68 -1.16 18.24
C GLY A 499 12.14 -0.49 16.94
N LEU A 500 11.22 0.08 16.18
CA LEU A 500 11.48 0.91 15.00
C LEU A 500 11.65 2.39 15.38
N TYR A 501 10.78 2.93 16.25
CA TYR A 501 10.80 4.33 16.68
C TYR A 501 12.06 4.69 17.48
N ALA A 502 12.46 3.84 18.44
CA ALA A 502 13.72 4.02 19.16
C ALA A 502 14.94 3.99 18.21
N GLY A 503 14.86 3.19 17.15
CA GLY A 503 15.86 3.13 16.09
C GLY A 503 15.95 4.41 15.25
N TYR A 504 14.80 4.97 14.86
CA TYR A 504 14.75 6.27 14.18
C TYR A 504 15.25 7.40 15.08
N LEU A 505 14.90 7.42 16.37
CA LEU A 505 15.36 8.44 17.32
C LEU A 505 16.90 8.44 17.44
N LEU A 506 17.52 7.26 17.62
CA LEU A 506 18.98 7.13 17.67
C LEU A 506 19.65 7.48 16.33
N GLY A 507 19.03 7.09 15.22
CA GLY A 507 19.49 7.45 13.87
C GLY A 507 19.45 8.94 13.60
N HIS A 508 18.39 9.63 14.02
CA HIS A 508 18.29 11.08 13.96
C HIS A 508 19.32 11.76 14.87
N ALA A 509 19.54 11.28 16.10
CA ALA A 509 20.58 11.83 16.98
C ALA A 509 21.98 11.78 16.32
N PHE A 510 22.32 10.67 15.65
CA PHE A 510 23.56 10.55 14.89
C PHE A 510 23.62 11.49 13.67
N GLN A 511 22.52 11.64 12.93
CA GLN A 511 22.39 12.61 11.84
C GLN A 511 22.57 14.07 12.30
N TYR A 512 21.99 14.45 13.45
CA TYR A 512 22.20 15.77 14.07
C TYR A 512 23.65 15.97 14.50
N LEU A 513 24.32 14.93 15.01
CA LEU A 513 25.75 15.00 15.37
C LEU A 513 26.63 15.28 14.14
N ILE A 514 26.33 14.69 12.98
CA ILE A 514 27.03 15.01 11.71
C ILE A 514 26.86 16.50 11.35
N LEU A 515 25.63 17.02 11.39
CA LEU A 515 25.36 18.45 11.11
C LEU A 515 26.06 19.39 12.11
N LEU A 516 26.16 18.98 13.39
CA LEU A 516 26.83 19.74 14.44
C LEU A 516 28.35 19.74 14.25
N CYS A 517 28.96 18.61 13.89
CA CYS A 517 30.39 18.54 13.58
C CYS A 517 30.76 19.43 12.38
N GLY A 518 29.91 19.45 11.34
CA GLY A 518 30.08 20.37 10.20
C GLY A 518 29.94 21.84 10.59
N LEU A 519 28.90 22.18 11.37
CA LEU A 519 28.69 23.53 11.90
C LEU A 519 29.89 24.02 12.71
N ILE A 520 30.43 23.16 13.58
CA ILE A 520 31.63 23.46 14.38
C ILE A 520 32.83 23.69 13.45
N ALA A 521 33.07 22.81 12.46
CA ALA A 521 34.19 22.97 11.53
C ALA A 521 34.12 24.29 10.74
N GLY A 522 32.95 24.63 10.18
CA GLY A 522 32.74 25.90 9.46
C GLY A 522 32.82 27.12 10.37
N ALA A 523 32.28 27.05 11.59
CA ALA A 523 32.40 28.13 12.58
C ALA A 523 33.85 28.39 13.01
N PHE A 524 34.66 27.34 13.22
CA PHE A 524 36.09 27.49 13.50
C PHE A 524 36.86 28.10 12.31
N LEU A 525 36.53 27.70 11.07
CA LEU A 525 37.10 28.29 9.86
C LEU A 525 36.72 29.77 9.71
N ALA A 526 35.46 30.13 9.97
CA ALA A 526 34.98 31.50 9.92
C ALA A 526 35.64 32.39 10.99
N VAL A 527 35.79 31.92 12.23
CA VAL A 527 36.55 32.63 13.28
C VAL A 527 38.02 32.82 12.88
N TYR A 528 38.64 31.84 12.22
CA TYR A 528 39.98 32.00 11.65
C TYR A 528 40.02 33.11 10.57
N GLN A 529 39.05 33.15 9.65
CA GLN A 529 38.97 34.21 8.63
C GLN A 529 38.73 35.61 9.22
N VAL A 530 37.84 35.73 10.22
CA VAL A 530 37.56 37.01 10.90
C VAL A 530 38.79 37.52 11.66
N THR A 531 39.48 36.65 12.41
CA THR A 531 40.71 37.03 13.13
C THR A 531 41.85 37.44 12.20
N HIS A 532 41.88 36.94 10.97
CA HIS A 532 42.83 37.35 9.92
C HIS A 532 42.32 38.48 9.02
N LYS A 533 41.18 39.11 9.36
CA LYS A 533 40.52 40.20 8.61
C LYS A 533 40.15 39.87 7.16
N GLN A 534 39.81 38.60 6.90
CA GLN A 534 39.36 38.11 5.59
C GLN A 534 37.82 38.09 5.46
N ALA A 535 37.10 38.11 6.60
CA ALA A 535 35.64 38.15 6.69
C ALA A 535 35.20 39.12 7.81
N THR A 536 33.98 39.65 7.74
CA THR A 536 33.45 40.59 8.74
C THR A 536 32.81 39.89 9.95
N SER A 537 32.48 40.67 10.99
CA SER A 537 31.73 40.17 12.14
C SER A 537 30.33 39.66 11.77
N GLY A 538 29.65 40.33 10.83
CA GLY A 538 28.38 39.94 10.25
C GLY A 538 28.45 38.70 9.35
N ASP A 539 29.55 38.49 8.63
CA ASP A 539 29.77 37.28 7.84
C ASP A 539 29.71 36.01 8.70
N PHE A 540 30.31 36.03 9.90
CA PHE A 540 30.21 34.90 10.85
C PHE A 540 28.76 34.58 11.22
N VAL A 541 27.94 35.60 11.51
CA VAL A 541 26.51 35.40 11.87
C VAL A 541 25.67 35.03 10.65
N MET A 542 26.01 35.51 9.46
CA MET A 542 25.42 35.05 8.20
C MET A 542 25.63 33.54 8.02
N LEU A 543 26.85 33.04 8.19
CA LEU A 543 27.19 31.62 8.07
C LEU A 543 26.40 30.76 9.07
N LEU A 544 26.37 31.15 10.35
CA LEU A 544 25.56 30.46 11.38
C LEU A 544 24.07 30.42 11.01
N THR A 545 23.53 31.54 10.50
CA THR A 545 22.12 31.65 10.12
C THR A 545 21.80 30.79 8.89
N TYR A 546 22.69 30.76 7.89
CA TYR A 546 22.53 29.94 6.69
C TYR A 546 22.62 28.44 7.01
N TRP A 547 23.57 28.05 7.87
CA TRP A 547 23.72 26.65 8.29
C TRP A 547 22.46 26.11 8.98
N GLY A 548 21.76 26.94 9.77
CA GLY A 548 20.46 26.59 10.35
C GLY A 548 19.42 26.19 9.29
N GLN A 549 19.35 26.94 8.19
CA GLN A 549 18.41 26.67 7.08
C GLN A 549 18.76 25.37 6.32
N LEU A 550 20.05 25.11 6.06
CA LEU A 550 20.53 23.90 5.37
C LEU A 550 20.00 22.59 5.98
N THR A 551 19.69 22.60 7.29
CA THR A 551 19.20 21.41 8.00
C THR A 551 17.83 20.90 7.53
N ALA A 552 16.98 21.75 6.94
CA ALA A 552 15.65 21.35 6.48
C ALA A 552 15.67 20.62 5.11
N PRO A 553 16.27 21.17 4.03
CA PRO A 553 16.45 20.45 2.76
C PRO A 553 17.12 19.09 2.93
N LEU A 554 18.18 19.00 3.75
CA LEU A 554 18.88 17.74 3.99
C LEU A 554 17.98 16.68 4.64
N ARG A 555 17.18 17.04 5.66
CA ARG A 555 16.19 16.13 6.28
C ARG A 555 15.07 15.72 5.32
N PHE A 556 14.67 16.60 4.41
CA PHE A 556 13.68 16.29 3.40
C PHE A 556 14.22 15.25 2.40
N PHE A 557 15.37 15.49 1.77
CA PHE A 557 15.98 14.53 0.83
C PHE A 557 16.34 13.19 1.47
N ALA A 558 16.74 13.20 2.74
CA ALA A 558 16.95 11.99 3.54
C ALA A 558 15.69 11.09 3.63
N ASN A 559 14.49 11.67 3.59
CA ASN A 559 13.22 10.92 3.68
C ASN A 559 12.51 10.74 2.32
N LEU A 560 12.75 11.63 1.35
CA LEU A 560 12.04 11.71 0.08
C LEU A 560 11.91 10.36 -0.65
N GLY A 561 13.02 9.62 -0.78
CA GLY A 561 13.03 8.32 -1.45
C GLY A 561 12.20 7.24 -0.74
N LYS A 562 12.00 7.35 0.57
CA LYS A 562 11.08 6.48 1.32
C LYS A 562 9.63 6.86 1.01
N SER A 563 9.28 8.15 1.07
CA SER A 563 7.91 8.63 0.85
C SER A 563 7.44 8.30 -0.57
N ILE A 564 8.20 8.72 -1.60
CA ILE A 564 7.88 8.41 -3.00
C ILE A 564 7.76 6.89 -3.22
N SER A 565 8.65 6.07 -2.64
CA SER A 565 8.57 4.61 -2.77
C SER A 565 7.33 4.00 -2.08
N GLN A 566 6.71 4.67 -1.12
CA GLN A 566 5.46 4.23 -0.50
C GLN A 566 4.26 4.73 -1.30
N ASP A 567 4.21 6.03 -1.60
CA ASP A 567 3.13 6.66 -2.36
C ASP A 567 3.00 6.07 -3.78
N LEU A 568 4.11 5.68 -4.42
CA LEU A 568 4.08 5.00 -5.71
C LEU A 568 3.49 3.59 -5.66
N VAL A 569 3.70 2.82 -4.58
CA VAL A 569 3.08 1.49 -4.41
C VAL A 569 1.58 1.62 -4.16
N TYR A 570 1.16 2.69 -3.48
CA TYR A 570 -0.25 3.06 -3.32
C TYR A 570 -0.87 3.52 -4.66
N ALA A 571 -0.14 4.33 -5.44
CA ALA A 571 -0.53 4.78 -6.76
C ALA A 571 -0.67 3.63 -7.78
N GLU A 572 0.28 2.68 -7.82
CA GLU A 572 0.23 1.50 -8.70
C GLU A 572 -1.01 0.65 -8.43
N ARG A 573 -1.43 0.52 -7.16
CA ARG A 573 -2.66 -0.19 -6.79
C ARG A 573 -3.90 0.46 -7.40
N LEU A 574 -3.99 1.79 -7.37
CA LEU A 574 -5.10 2.49 -8.03
C LEU A 574 -4.98 2.45 -9.55
N LEU A 575 -3.77 2.60 -10.11
CA LEU A 575 -3.50 2.48 -11.54
C LEU A 575 -3.90 1.09 -12.07
N GLY A 576 -3.67 0.03 -11.30
CA GLY A 576 -4.12 -1.33 -11.61
C GLY A 576 -5.64 -1.43 -11.74
N VAL A 577 -6.39 -0.83 -10.81
CA VAL A 577 -7.86 -0.77 -10.87
C VAL A 577 -8.34 0.09 -12.04
N MET A 578 -7.75 1.28 -12.23
CA MET A 578 -8.09 2.24 -13.30
C MET A 578 -7.70 1.77 -14.72
N MET A 579 -6.93 0.70 -14.84
CA MET A 579 -6.57 0.07 -16.12
C MET A 579 -7.25 -1.28 -16.35
N GLU A 580 -8.01 -1.78 -15.37
CA GLU A 580 -8.95 -2.86 -15.59
C GLU A 580 -10.05 -2.41 -16.56
N LYS A 581 -10.58 -3.34 -17.35
CA LYS A 581 -11.65 -3.04 -18.31
C LYS A 581 -12.89 -3.87 -17.97
N PRO A 582 -14.10 -3.28 -18.04
CA PRO A 582 -15.32 -4.08 -17.93
C PRO A 582 -15.35 -5.13 -19.04
N THR A 583 -15.63 -6.39 -18.68
CA THR A 583 -15.86 -7.47 -19.65
C THR A 583 -17.07 -7.18 -20.54
N ILE A 584 -18.05 -6.46 -19.98
CA ILE A 584 -19.35 -6.19 -20.60
C ILE A 584 -19.41 -4.72 -21.00
N VAL A 585 -19.47 -4.48 -22.30
CA VAL A 585 -19.58 -3.15 -22.90
C VAL A 585 -20.63 -3.21 -24.00
N ASP A 586 -21.38 -2.13 -24.18
CA ASP A 586 -22.31 -1.99 -25.31
C ASP A 586 -21.54 -1.83 -26.62
N LYS A 587 -22.03 -2.47 -27.69
CA LYS A 587 -21.48 -2.26 -29.05
C LYS A 587 -21.71 -0.79 -29.45
N PRO A 588 -20.82 -0.15 -30.24
CA PRO A 588 -20.98 1.25 -30.62
C PRO A 588 -22.29 1.60 -31.36
N GLU A 589 -22.88 0.60 -32.02
CA GLU A 589 -24.17 0.72 -32.73
C GLU A 589 -25.33 0.01 -32.00
N ALA A 590 -25.14 -0.36 -30.73
CA ALA A 590 -26.15 -1.05 -29.93
C ALA A 590 -27.41 -0.19 -29.82
N LYS A 591 -28.57 -0.81 -30.10
CA LYS A 591 -29.88 -0.15 -30.03
C LYS A 591 -30.55 -0.44 -28.69
N PRO A 592 -31.51 0.39 -28.24
CA PRO A 592 -32.45 -0.02 -27.20
C PRO A 592 -33.12 -1.34 -27.58
N LEU A 593 -33.41 -2.18 -26.59
CA LEU A 593 -34.10 -3.46 -26.79
C LEU A 593 -35.54 -3.19 -27.22
N CYS A 594 -35.94 -3.66 -28.40
CA CYS A 594 -37.31 -3.56 -28.88
C CYS A 594 -38.08 -4.79 -28.39
N LEU A 595 -39.15 -4.59 -27.62
CA LEU A 595 -39.98 -5.67 -27.11
C LEU A 595 -41.31 -5.73 -27.87
N GLU A 596 -41.63 -6.91 -28.38
CA GLU A 596 -42.91 -7.25 -29.00
C GLU A 596 -43.70 -8.24 -28.14
N GLY A 597 -43.00 -9.09 -27.36
CA GLY A 597 -43.61 -10.03 -26.42
C GLY A 597 -42.70 -10.52 -25.29
N ALA A 598 -41.43 -10.14 -25.25
CA ALA A 598 -40.43 -10.62 -24.30
C ALA A 598 -40.29 -12.15 -24.26
N SER A 599 -40.35 -12.80 -25.42
CA SER A 599 -40.03 -14.23 -25.60
C SER A 599 -38.52 -14.43 -25.54
N VAL A 600 -38.04 -15.41 -24.78
CA VAL A 600 -36.59 -15.62 -24.54
C VAL A 600 -36.13 -16.96 -25.07
N GLU A 601 -34.96 -16.99 -25.71
CA GLU A 601 -34.35 -18.18 -26.28
C GLU A 601 -32.86 -18.29 -25.93
N PHE A 602 -32.44 -19.45 -25.42
CA PHE A 602 -31.05 -19.80 -25.20
C PHE A 602 -30.65 -20.80 -26.28
N ARG A 603 -29.66 -20.46 -27.12
CA ARG A 603 -29.12 -21.35 -28.16
C ARG A 603 -27.72 -21.80 -27.78
N ASN A 604 -27.57 -23.09 -27.48
CA ASN A 604 -26.33 -23.79 -27.17
C ASN A 604 -25.41 -23.04 -26.18
N VAL A 605 -26.00 -22.52 -25.10
CA VAL A 605 -25.31 -21.63 -24.16
C VAL A 605 -24.37 -22.42 -23.24
N GLY A 606 -23.07 -22.13 -23.34
CA GLY A 606 -22.04 -22.60 -22.41
C GLY A 606 -21.46 -21.45 -21.60
N PHE A 607 -21.13 -21.70 -20.33
CA PHE A 607 -20.58 -20.69 -19.43
C PHE A 607 -19.69 -21.26 -18.32
N SER A 608 -18.62 -20.53 -17.99
CA SER A 608 -17.71 -20.79 -16.88
C SER A 608 -17.23 -19.47 -16.26
N TYR A 609 -17.22 -19.38 -14.92
CA TYR A 609 -16.74 -18.20 -14.20
C TYR A 609 -15.20 -18.02 -14.29
N ASP A 610 -14.44 -19.12 -14.35
CA ASP A 610 -12.97 -19.10 -14.26
C ASP A 610 -12.26 -19.76 -15.47
N LYS A 611 -13.03 -20.30 -16.42
CA LYS A 611 -12.58 -21.08 -17.58
C LYS A 611 -11.86 -22.38 -17.24
N LYS A 612 -11.87 -22.82 -15.97
CA LYS A 612 -11.40 -24.15 -15.54
C LYS A 612 -12.55 -25.14 -15.40
N LYS A 613 -13.73 -24.68 -14.99
CA LYS A 613 -14.92 -25.51 -14.77
C LYS A 613 -16.15 -24.94 -15.46
N ASP A 614 -16.72 -25.67 -16.41
CA ASP A 614 -18.01 -25.32 -17.02
C ASP A 614 -19.15 -25.50 -16.02
N ILE A 615 -19.97 -24.45 -15.90
CA ILE A 615 -21.13 -24.36 -15.00
C ILE A 615 -22.43 -24.56 -15.77
N LEU A 616 -22.46 -24.14 -17.04
CA LEU A 616 -23.51 -24.47 -18.01
C LEU A 616 -22.87 -25.02 -19.27
N LYS A 617 -23.47 -26.05 -19.88
CA LYS A 617 -22.94 -26.76 -21.04
C LYS A 617 -24.04 -26.90 -22.09
N GLY A 618 -23.91 -26.20 -23.21
CA GLY A 618 -24.82 -26.35 -24.35
C GLY A 618 -26.31 -26.21 -24.02
N VAL A 619 -26.66 -25.33 -23.07
CA VAL A 619 -28.05 -25.12 -22.64
C VAL A 619 -28.87 -24.59 -23.81
N ASN A 620 -29.92 -25.34 -24.16
CA ASN A 620 -30.91 -24.96 -25.15
C ASN A 620 -32.27 -24.91 -24.45
N LEU A 621 -32.94 -23.76 -24.48
CA LEU A 621 -34.31 -23.61 -23.98
C LEU A 621 -35.03 -22.42 -24.63
N THR A 622 -36.36 -22.45 -24.62
CA THR A 622 -37.20 -21.37 -25.14
C THR A 622 -38.38 -21.15 -24.19
N VAL A 623 -38.64 -19.90 -23.85
CA VAL A 623 -39.76 -19.48 -22.99
C VAL A 623 -40.59 -18.45 -23.76
N PRO A 624 -41.84 -18.77 -24.15
CA PRO A 624 -42.69 -17.85 -24.89
C PRO A 624 -43.06 -16.61 -24.11
N SER A 625 -43.50 -15.57 -24.84
CA SER A 625 -44.13 -14.36 -24.31
C SER A 625 -45.16 -14.67 -23.22
N GLY A 626 -45.05 -13.99 -22.07
CA GLY A 626 -46.05 -14.04 -21.00
C GLY A 626 -46.15 -15.39 -20.27
N LYS A 627 -45.15 -16.27 -20.41
CA LYS A 627 -45.13 -17.61 -19.77
C LYS A 627 -44.18 -17.68 -18.57
N THR A 628 -44.53 -18.55 -17.62
CA THR A 628 -43.76 -18.81 -16.40
C THR A 628 -42.90 -20.06 -16.56
N ALA A 629 -41.58 -19.88 -16.51
CA ALA A 629 -40.57 -20.93 -16.53
C ALA A 629 -39.98 -21.16 -15.14
N ALA A 630 -40.01 -22.39 -14.63
CA ALA A 630 -39.41 -22.76 -13.35
C ALA A 630 -38.14 -23.62 -13.55
N PHE A 631 -37.06 -23.26 -12.86
CA PHE A 631 -35.81 -24.04 -12.80
C PHE A 631 -35.75 -24.86 -11.53
N VAL A 632 -35.63 -26.18 -11.68
CA VAL A 632 -35.58 -27.16 -10.58
C VAL A 632 -34.31 -28.02 -10.72
N GLY A 633 -33.70 -28.43 -9.61
CA GLY A 633 -32.45 -29.17 -9.62
C GLY A 633 -31.63 -28.97 -8.35
N ALA A 634 -30.50 -29.66 -8.23
CA ALA A 634 -29.63 -29.59 -7.06
C ALA A 634 -29.06 -28.18 -6.81
N THR A 635 -28.56 -27.94 -5.59
CA THR A 635 -27.71 -26.78 -5.29
C THR A 635 -26.42 -26.88 -6.10
N GLY A 636 -25.95 -25.77 -6.67
CA GLY A 636 -24.77 -25.76 -7.56
C GLY A 636 -25.00 -26.22 -9.00
N ALA A 637 -26.19 -26.70 -9.38
CA ALA A 637 -26.50 -27.16 -10.75
C ALA A 637 -26.60 -26.05 -11.81
N GLY A 638 -26.21 -24.79 -11.51
CA GLY A 638 -26.21 -23.67 -12.45
C GLY A 638 -27.48 -22.81 -12.51
N LYS A 639 -28.55 -23.14 -11.76
CA LYS A 639 -29.87 -22.47 -11.83
C LYS A 639 -29.80 -20.94 -11.79
N SER A 640 -29.25 -20.35 -10.72
CA SER A 640 -29.15 -18.88 -10.57
C SER A 640 -28.11 -18.26 -11.53
N THR A 641 -27.19 -19.04 -12.08
CA THR A 641 -26.28 -18.59 -13.15
C THR A 641 -27.04 -18.29 -14.44
N ILE A 642 -28.11 -19.03 -14.76
CA ILE A 642 -28.99 -18.77 -15.92
C ILE A 642 -29.63 -17.37 -15.79
N LEU A 643 -30.12 -17.01 -14.60
CA LEU A 643 -30.69 -15.68 -14.32
C LEU A 643 -29.63 -14.58 -14.41
N ARG A 644 -28.42 -14.81 -13.85
CA ARG A 644 -27.29 -13.85 -13.94
C ARG A 644 -26.84 -13.60 -15.39
N LEU A 645 -26.93 -14.60 -16.27
CA LEU A 645 -26.63 -14.44 -17.70
C LEU A 645 -27.74 -13.70 -18.46
N LEU A 646 -29.01 -13.91 -18.09
CA LEU A 646 -30.14 -13.23 -18.72
C LEU A 646 -30.18 -11.72 -18.43
N ASP A 647 -29.84 -11.28 -17.21
CA ASP A 647 -29.62 -9.86 -16.87
C ASP A 647 -28.21 -9.35 -17.27
N ARG A 648 -27.45 -10.18 -17.98
CA ARG A 648 -26.11 -9.90 -18.53
C ARG A 648 -25.17 -9.33 -17.46
N PHE A 649 -25.11 -9.97 -16.28
CA PHE A 649 -24.02 -9.76 -15.31
C PHE A 649 -22.71 -10.41 -15.77
N TYR A 650 -22.83 -11.45 -16.60
CA TYR A 650 -21.74 -12.20 -17.22
C TYR A 650 -22.01 -12.36 -18.72
N GLU A 651 -20.96 -12.53 -19.52
CA GLU A 651 -21.05 -12.88 -20.94
C GLU A 651 -21.02 -14.40 -21.13
N VAL A 652 -21.74 -14.92 -22.13
CA VAL A 652 -21.74 -16.37 -22.44
C VAL A 652 -20.43 -16.79 -23.13
N THR A 653 -19.84 -17.91 -22.70
CA THR A 653 -18.60 -18.45 -23.30
C THR A 653 -18.85 -19.00 -24.70
N THR A 654 -20.00 -19.66 -24.90
CA THR A 654 -20.46 -20.17 -26.19
C THR A 654 -21.98 -19.97 -26.34
N GLY A 655 -22.45 -19.95 -27.59
CA GLY A 655 -23.88 -19.78 -27.90
C GLY A 655 -24.35 -18.32 -27.91
N SER A 656 -25.66 -18.15 -27.72
CA SER A 656 -26.36 -16.85 -27.70
C SER A 656 -27.62 -16.92 -26.84
N ILE A 657 -27.93 -15.84 -26.12
CA ILE A 657 -29.24 -15.62 -25.48
C ILE A 657 -29.94 -14.52 -26.27
N LEU A 658 -31.19 -14.75 -26.65
CA LEU A 658 -32.00 -13.82 -27.43
C LEU A 658 -33.30 -13.47 -26.70
N ILE A 659 -33.76 -12.22 -26.89
CA ILE A 659 -35.06 -11.73 -26.45
C ILE A 659 -35.77 -11.16 -27.68
N ASP A 660 -36.96 -11.64 -28.00
CA ASP A 660 -37.70 -11.33 -29.24
C ASP A 660 -36.79 -11.38 -30.50
N GLY A 661 -35.97 -12.43 -30.57
CA GLY A 661 -35.02 -12.66 -31.68
C GLY A 661 -33.77 -11.77 -31.71
N GLN A 662 -33.62 -10.79 -30.81
CA GLN A 662 -32.44 -9.94 -30.67
C GLN A 662 -31.47 -10.55 -29.64
N ASP A 663 -30.19 -10.74 -30.01
CA ASP A 663 -29.16 -11.22 -29.08
C ASP A 663 -28.85 -10.15 -28.02
N ILE A 664 -28.83 -10.53 -26.73
CA ILE A 664 -28.66 -9.60 -25.60
C ILE A 664 -27.31 -8.84 -25.60
N ARG A 665 -26.36 -9.29 -26.43
CA ARG A 665 -25.04 -8.66 -26.65
C ARG A 665 -25.05 -7.55 -27.69
N GLU A 666 -26.15 -7.36 -28.41
CA GLU A 666 -26.30 -6.35 -29.49
C GLU A 666 -27.23 -5.20 -29.11
N VAL A 667 -27.93 -5.31 -27.97
CA VAL A 667 -28.76 -4.26 -27.38
C VAL A 667 -28.03 -3.54 -26.25
N GLN A 668 -28.47 -2.32 -25.94
CA GLN A 668 -27.93 -1.50 -24.85
C GLN A 668 -28.22 -2.15 -23.49
N LEU A 669 -27.19 -2.33 -22.67
CA LEU A 669 -27.26 -2.97 -21.36
C LEU A 669 -28.20 -2.22 -20.40
N SER A 670 -28.27 -0.89 -20.52
CA SER A 670 -29.22 -0.04 -19.79
C SER A 670 -30.67 -0.37 -20.13
N SER A 671 -30.98 -0.53 -21.42
CA SER A 671 -32.32 -0.89 -21.92
C SER A 671 -32.71 -2.31 -21.51
N LEU A 672 -31.79 -3.27 -21.62
CA LEU A 672 -31.98 -4.66 -21.20
C LEU A 672 -32.31 -4.73 -19.69
N ARG A 673 -31.45 -4.12 -18.86
CA ARG A 673 -31.66 -4.07 -17.40
C ARG A 673 -32.80 -3.14 -16.97
N GLN A 674 -33.38 -2.34 -17.87
CA GLN A 674 -34.61 -1.60 -17.59
C GLN A 674 -35.85 -2.51 -17.71
N SER A 675 -35.93 -3.35 -18.75
CA SER A 675 -37.05 -4.30 -18.95
C SER A 675 -37.04 -5.50 -18.01
N ILE A 676 -35.88 -5.87 -17.44
CA ILE A 676 -35.73 -7.00 -16.51
C ILE A 676 -35.92 -6.54 -15.06
N GLY A 677 -36.76 -7.22 -14.28
CA GLY A 677 -36.93 -7.01 -12.83
C GLY A 677 -36.48 -8.23 -12.03
N ILE A 678 -35.61 -8.04 -11.03
CA ILE A 678 -35.05 -9.11 -10.21
C ILE A 678 -35.58 -9.01 -8.77
N VAL A 679 -36.02 -10.14 -8.21
CA VAL A 679 -36.12 -10.38 -6.77
C VAL A 679 -35.00 -11.37 -6.39
N PRO A 680 -33.91 -10.91 -5.72
CA PRO A 680 -32.77 -11.75 -5.42
C PRO A 680 -32.98 -12.57 -4.14
N GLN A 681 -32.26 -13.69 -4.01
CA GLN A 681 -32.27 -14.58 -2.84
C GLN A 681 -31.98 -13.83 -1.52
N ALA A 682 -31.04 -12.88 -1.55
CA ALA A 682 -30.65 -12.05 -0.40
C ALA A 682 -30.71 -10.55 -0.77
N PRO A 683 -31.85 -9.87 -0.57
CA PRO A 683 -31.96 -8.44 -0.84
C PRO A 683 -31.16 -7.60 0.17
N ILE A 684 -30.56 -6.50 -0.30
CA ILE A 684 -29.84 -5.54 0.56
C ILE A 684 -30.68 -4.25 0.70
N LEU A 685 -30.68 -3.66 1.90
CA LEU A 685 -31.22 -2.31 2.15
C LEU A 685 -30.07 -1.33 2.35
N PHE A 686 -30.24 -0.12 1.85
CA PHE A 686 -29.35 1.01 2.13
C PHE A 686 -29.76 1.68 3.47
N ASP A 687 -28.80 2.36 4.11
CA ASP A 687 -28.91 3.03 5.42
C ASP A 687 -29.79 4.31 5.37
N ASP A 688 -31.00 4.18 4.84
CA ASP A 688 -31.91 5.25 4.41
C ASP A 688 -33.37 4.90 4.75
N THR A 689 -34.33 5.76 4.42
CA THR A 689 -35.76 5.56 4.65
C THR A 689 -36.33 4.35 3.90
N VAL A 690 -37.44 3.79 4.37
CA VAL A 690 -38.21 2.77 3.63
C VAL A 690 -38.66 3.33 2.27
N MET A 691 -39.15 4.58 2.23
CA MET A 691 -39.55 5.27 0.99
C MET A 691 -38.43 5.25 -0.06
N ASN A 692 -37.24 5.75 0.30
CA ASN A 692 -36.09 5.82 -0.62
C ASN A 692 -35.60 4.42 -1.00
N ASN A 693 -35.58 3.48 -0.06
CA ASN A 693 -35.19 2.10 -0.34
C ASN A 693 -36.09 1.44 -1.39
N ILE A 694 -37.40 1.70 -1.41
CA ILE A 694 -38.30 1.17 -2.45
C ILE A 694 -38.17 1.98 -3.76
N ARG A 695 -38.17 3.31 -3.66
CA ARG A 695 -37.99 4.26 -4.78
C ARG A 695 -36.70 4.04 -5.57
N TYR A 696 -35.67 3.45 -4.96
CA TYR A 696 -34.42 3.05 -5.62
C TYR A 696 -34.65 2.25 -6.92
N ALA A 697 -35.72 1.46 -7.02
CA ALA A 697 -36.06 0.71 -8.23
C ALA A 697 -36.49 1.58 -9.42
N ARG A 698 -37.02 2.78 -9.16
CA ARG A 698 -37.36 3.80 -10.17
C ARG A 698 -37.43 5.18 -9.52
N LEU A 699 -36.32 5.92 -9.55
CA LEU A 699 -36.16 7.19 -8.83
C LEU A 699 -37.18 8.28 -9.22
N THR A 700 -37.81 8.18 -10.40
CA THR A 700 -38.85 9.10 -10.89
C THR A 700 -40.26 8.78 -10.39
N ALA A 701 -40.46 7.74 -9.58
CA ALA A 701 -41.78 7.33 -9.10
C ALA A 701 -42.29 8.20 -7.94
N THR A 702 -43.57 8.59 -7.97
CA THR A 702 -44.20 9.42 -6.94
C THR A 702 -44.40 8.67 -5.62
N ASP A 703 -44.75 9.37 -4.53
CA ASP A 703 -45.03 8.74 -3.23
C ASP A 703 -46.23 7.78 -3.33
N GLU A 704 -47.24 8.12 -4.12
CA GLU A 704 -48.42 7.28 -4.40
C GLU A 704 -48.02 6.00 -5.13
N GLU A 705 -47.15 6.06 -6.14
CA GLU A 705 -46.69 4.85 -6.84
C GLU A 705 -45.91 3.91 -5.91
N VAL A 706 -45.13 4.46 -4.98
CA VAL A 706 -44.44 3.67 -3.93
C VAL A 706 -45.44 3.06 -2.96
N HIS A 707 -46.47 3.81 -2.55
CA HIS A 707 -47.55 3.30 -1.70
C HIS A 707 -48.31 2.14 -2.35
N GLU A 708 -48.72 2.26 -3.62
CA GLU A 708 -49.42 1.20 -4.35
C GLU A 708 -48.54 -0.03 -4.57
N ALA A 709 -47.25 0.14 -4.92
CA ALA A 709 -46.30 -0.99 -4.99
C ALA A 709 -46.15 -1.71 -3.64
N CYS A 710 -46.17 -0.96 -2.53
CA CYS A 710 -46.17 -1.53 -1.18
C CYS A 710 -47.47 -2.25 -0.81
N LYS A 711 -48.64 -1.79 -1.30
CA LYS A 711 -49.93 -2.48 -1.09
C LYS A 711 -49.96 -3.80 -1.86
N ALA A 712 -49.55 -3.78 -3.13
CA ALA A 712 -49.43 -4.98 -3.96
C ALA A 712 -48.44 -6.01 -3.38
N ALA A 713 -47.35 -5.55 -2.75
CA ALA A 713 -46.40 -6.41 -2.03
C ALA A 713 -46.82 -6.78 -0.59
N ALA A 714 -48.06 -6.50 -0.17
CA ALA A 714 -48.60 -6.74 1.17
C ALA A 714 -47.74 -6.18 2.33
N MET A 715 -47.07 -5.03 2.10
CA MET A 715 -46.11 -4.41 3.01
C MET A 715 -46.57 -3.06 3.56
N HIS A 716 -47.51 -2.37 2.91
CA HIS A 716 -48.05 -1.06 3.32
C HIS A 716 -48.46 -1.04 4.81
N ASP A 717 -49.29 -2.00 5.23
CA ASP A 717 -49.80 -2.08 6.60
C ASP A 717 -48.75 -2.49 7.65
N HIS A 718 -47.56 -2.92 7.23
CA HIS A 718 -46.40 -3.10 8.11
C HIS A 718 -45.60 -1.81 8.22
N VAL A 719 -45.34 -1.13 7.09
CA VAL A 719 -44.65 0.17 7.08
C VAL A 719 -45.42 1.21 7.89
N MET A 720 -46.75 1.26 7.77
CA MET A 720 -47.61 2.16 8.54
C MET A 720 -47.69 1.84 10.05
N LYS A 721 -47.08 0.74 10.52
CA LYS A 721 -46.91 0.43 11.96
C LYS A 721 -45.54 0.82 12.50
N PHE A 722 -44.59 1.21 11.65
CA PHE A 722 -43.31 1.77 12.10
C PHE A 722 -43.51 3.19 12.64
N SER A 723 -42.61 3.64 13.52
CA SER A 723 -42.70 4.92 14.25
C SER A 723 -42.94 6.14 13.36
N ASP A 724 -42.32 6.14 12.18
CA ASP A 724 -42.28 7.27 11.24
C ASP A 724 -42.86 6.86 9.88
N GLY A 725 -43.61 5.75 9.84
CA GLY A 725 -44.17 5.17 8.64
C GLY A 725 -43.11 4.91 7.55
N TYR A 726 -43.34 5.48 6.37
CA TYR A 726 -42.42 5.40 5.23
C TYR A 726 -41.10 6.15 5.41
N GLN A 727 -41.02 7.10 6.36
CA GLN A 727 -39.80 7.86 6.68
C GLN A 727 -38.93 7.14 7.71
N THR A 728 -39.39 6.01 8.27
CA THR A 728 -38.57 5.16 9.14
C THR A 728 -37.31 4.71 8.41
N ARG A 729 -36.14 4.89 9.06
CA ARG A 729 -34.85 4.46 8.51
C ARG A 729 -34.61 2.98 8.75
N VAL A 730 -34.08 2.31 7.73
CA VAL A 730 -33.73 0.89 7.68
C VAL A 730 -32.27 0.74 7.21
N GLY A 731 -31.70 -0.47 7.30
CA GLY A 731 -30.30 -0.74 6.95
C GLY A 731 -29.53 -1.38 8.12
N GLU A 732 -28.21 -1.23 8.16
CA GLU A 732 -27.37 -1.67 9.28
C GLU A 732 -27.65 -0.87 10.55
N ARG A 733 -28.00 0.41 10.40
CA ARG A 733 -28.19 1.37 11.51
C ARG A 733 -29.65 1.77 11.76
N GLY A 734 -30.58 1.24 10.96
CA GLY A 734 -32.02 1.53 11.06
C GLY A 734 -32.79 0.52 11.92
N ILE A 735 -34.12 0.52 11.78
CA ILE A 735 -34.96 -0.56 12.32
C ILE A 735 -34.62 -1.87 11.61
N LYS A 736 -34.43 -2.93 12.40
CA LYS A 736 -34.18 -4.28 11.88
C LYS A 736 -35.47 -4.85 11.26
N ILE A 737 -35.46 -4.95 9.94
CA ILE A 737 -36.51 -5.57 9.14
C ILE A 737 -36.34 -7.10 9.15
N SER A 738 -37.43 -7.85 9.30
CA SER A 738 -37.39 -9.32 9.27
C SER A 738 -37.15 -9.86 7.85
N GLY A 739 -36.68 -11.11 7.72
CA GLY A 739 -36.39 -11.72 6.41
C GLY A 739 -37.58 -11.68 5.42
N GLY A 740 -38.79 -12.00 5.89
CA GLY A 740 -40.01 -11.92 5.08
C GLY A 740 -40.41 -10.49 4.70
N GLU A 741 -40.19 -9.50 5.58
CA GLU A 741 -40.42 -8.08 5.25
C GLU A 741 -39.39 -7.53 4.27
N LEU A 742 -38.12 -7.93 4.41
CA LEU A 742 -37.02 -7.60 3.51
C LEU A 742 -37.31 -8.15 2.09
N GLN A 743 -37.83 -9.38 2.01
CA GLN A 743 -38.27 -9.99 0.77
C GLN A 743 -39.52 -9.29 0.19
N ARG A 744 -40.48 -8.86 1.02
CA ARG A 744 -41.60 -8.00 0.58
C ARG A 744 -41.14 -6.64 0.04
N ILE A 745 -40.12 -6.00 0.64
CA ILE A 745 -39.54 -4.75 0.11
C ILE A 745 -38.85 -5.00 -1.25
N ALA A 746 -38.20 -6.15 -1.45
CA ALA A 746 -37.64 -6.55 -2.75
C ALA A 746 -38.73 -6.78 -3.82
N ILE A 747 -39.86 -7.36 -3.45
CA ILE A 747 -41.02 -7.51 -4.34
C ILE A 747 -41.64 -6.14 -4.65
N ALA A 748 -41.79 -5.24 -3.67
CA ALA A 748 -42.26 -3.87 -3.90
C ALA A 748 -41.37 -3.10 -4.88
N ARG A 749 -40.03 -3.26 -4.78
CA ARG A 749 -39.07 -2.73 -5.75
C ARG A 749 -39.33 -3.26 -7.17
N ALA A 750 -39.49 -4.57 -7.32
CA ALA A 750 -39.77 -5.19 -8.63
C ALA A 750 -41.11 -4.71 -9.22
N ILE A 751 -42.17 -4.61 -8.41
CA ILE A 751 -43.48 -4.07 -8.82
C ILE A 751 -43.37 -2.61 -9.25
N LEU A 752 -42.66 -1.76 -8.48
CA LEU A 752 -42.49 -0.34 -8.80
C LEU A 752 -41.74 -0.12 -10.11
N LYS A 753 -40.77 -0.98 -10.42
CA LYS A 753 -40.00 -0.93 -11.67
C LYS A 753 -40.89 -1.11 -12.91
N ARG A 754 -41.94 -1.94 -12.80
CA ARG A 754 -42.84 -2.39 -13.89
C ARG A 754 -42.06 -3.04 -15.06
N PRO A 755 -41.35 -4.15 -14.81
CA PRO A 755 -40.61 -4.88 -15.85
C PRO A 755 -41.54 -5.65 -16.80
N ASP A 756 -40.98 -6.08 -17.92
CA ASP A 756 -41.59 -6.99 -18.90
C ASP A 756 -41.14 -8.45 -18.67
N ILE A 757 -39.90 -8.61 -18.16
CA ILE A 757 -39.31 -9.90 -17.76
C ILE A 757 -39.06 -9.92 -16.26
N VAL A 758 -39.54 -10.94 -15.56
CA VAL A 758 -39.40 -11.09 -14.10
C VAL A 758 -38.46 -12.26 -13.77
N LEU A 759 -37.44 -12.02 -12.96
CA LEU A 759 -36.51 -13.03 -12.46
C LEU A 759 -36.66 -13.18 -10.93
N LEU A 760 -37.04 -14.36 -10.45
CA LEU A 760 -37.24 -14.68 -9.04
C LEU A 760 -36.22 -15.74 -8.60
N ASP A 761 -35.25 -15.36 -7.78
CA ASP A 761 -34.23 -16.27 -7.24
C ASP A 761 -34.59 -16.61 -5.78
N GLU A 762 -35.17 -17.80 -5.54
CA GLU A 762 -35.59 -18.26 -4.21
C GLU A 762 -36.50 -17.29 -3.40
N ALA A 763 -37.40 -16.57 -4.07
CA ALA A 763 -38.23 -15.47 -3.55
C ALA A 763 -39.20 -15.79 -2.38
N THR A 764 -39.13 -16.98 -1.78
CA THR A 764 -39.92 -17.42 -0.60
C THR A 764 -39.12 -18.21 0.44
N SER A 765 -37.81 -18.42 0.25
CA SER A 765 -37.03 -19.38 1.06
C SER A 765 -37.11 -19.10 2.58
N SER A 766 -37.01 -17.82 2.97
CA SER A 766 -36.85 -17.37 4.36
C SER A 766 -38.14 -16.86 5.01
N VAL A 767 -39.30 -17.38 4.58
CA VAL A 767 -40.64 -16.86 4.94
C VAL A 767 -41.48 -17.90 5.68
N ASP A 768 -42.18 -17.44 6.72
CA ASP A 768 -43.24 -18.15 7.45
C ASP A 768 -44.51 -18.38 6.60
N THR A 769 -45.28 -19.42 6.90
CA THR A 769 -46.41 -19.86 6.05
C THR A 769 -47.53 -18.82 5.93
N GLU A 770 -47.78 -18.01 6.97
CA GLU A 770 -48.84 -16.98 6.95
C GLU A 770 -48.48 -15.77 6.07
N THR A 771 -47.21 -15.38 6.01
CA THR A 771 -46.77 -14.32 5.08
C THR A 771 -46.30 -14.85 3.72
N GLU A 772 -46.00 -16.15 3.59
CA GLU A 772 -45.78 -16.80 2.29
C GLU A 772 -47.00 -16.64 1.39
N GLN A 773 -48.23 -16.90 1.86
CA GLN A 773 -49.43 -16.76 1.03
C GLN A 773 -49.61 -15.31 0.51
N LYS A 774 -49.36 -14.31 1.36
CA LYS A 774 -49.40 -12.88 0.99
C LYS A 774 -48.30 -12.50 0.00
N ILE A 775 -47.13 -13.12 0.12
CA ILE A 775 -46.04 -12.99 -0.87
C ILE A 775 -46.42 -13.65 -2.20
N GLN A 776 -47.06 -14.83 -2.20
CA GLN A 776 -47.54 -15.48 -3.42
C GLN A 776 -48.61 -14.64 -4.14
N ASP A 777 -49.51 -13.97 -3.40
CA ASP A 777 -50.48 -13.03 -3.99
C ASP A 777 -49.77 -11.82 -4.65
N GLY A 778 -48.77 -11.23 -3.99
CA GLY A 778 -47.97 -10.14 -4.56
C GLY A 778 -47.08 -10.56 -5.73
N LEU A 779 -46.52 -11.78 -5.69
CA LEU A 779 -45.78 -12.38 -6.80
C LEU A 779 -46.70 -12.68 -7.98
N ARG A 780 -47.95 -13.13 -7.76
CA ARG A 780 -48.93 -13.32 -8.84
C ARG A 780 -49.19 -11.99 -9.58
N ILE A 781 -49.37 -10.89 -8.85
CA ILE A 781 -49.53 -9.53 -9.44
C ILE A 781 -48.24 -9.07 -10.17
N LEU A 782 -47.07 -9.48 -9.68
CA LEU A 782 -45.79 -9.21 -10.35
C LEU A 782 -45.61 -10.03 -11.63
N CYS A 783 -46.10 -11.26 -11.71
CA CYS A 783 -45.91 -12.17 -12.85
C CYS A 783 -47.05 -12.13 -13.89
N GLU A 784 -48.21 -11.55 -13.54
CA GLU A 784 -49.37 -11.47 -14.44
C GLU A 784 -49.02 -10.77 -15.77
N ALA A 785 -49.32 -11.47 -16.88
CA ALA A 785 -49.03 -11.06 -18.26
C ALA A 785 -47.54 -10.76 -18.58
N ARG A 786 -46.57 -11.32 -17.83
CA ARG A 786 -45.12 -11.11 -18.03
C ARG A 786 -44.36 -12.42 -18.17
N THR A 787 -43.28 -12.41 -18.96
CA THR A 787 -42.39 -13.57 -19.07
C THR A 787 -41.60 -13.72 -17.77
N THR A 788 -41.77 -14.84 -17.09
CA THR A 788 -41.32 -15.01 -15.70
C THR A 788 -40.38 -16.20 -15.56
N PHE A 789 -39.25 -16.03 -14.87
CA PHE A 789 -38.26 -17.06 -14.59
C PHE A 789 -38.11 -17.25 -13.07
N ILE A 790 -38.32 -18.48 -12.58
CA ILE A 790 -38.34 -18.79 -11.16
C ILE A 790 -37.30 -19.86 -10.85
N VAL A 791 -36.27 -19.53 -10.07
CA VAL A 791 -35.40 -20.54 -9.43
C VAL A 791 -36.10 -21.02 -8.18
N ALA A 792 -36.66 -22.23 -8.25
CA ALA A 792 -37.53 -22.74 -7.22
C ALA A 792 -36.81 -23.75 -6.31
N HIS A 793 -36.91 -23.51 -5.00
CA HIS A 793 -36.61 -24.50 -3.95
C HIS A 793 -37.83 -24.86 -3.10
N ARG A 794 -39.00 -24.27 -3.35
CA ARG A 794 -40.30 -24.69 -2.79
C ARG A 794 -41.23 -25.22 -3.89
N LEU A 795 -41.83 -26.39 -3.66
CA LEU A 795 -42.70 -27.12 -4.58
C LEU A 795 -43.93 -26.31 -5.05
N SER A 796 -44.51 -25.53 -4.14
CA SER A 796 -45.68 -24.66 -4.37
C SER A 796 -45.50 -23.71 -5.56
N THR A 797 -44.32 -23.10 -5.66
CA THR A 797 -43.92 -22.22 -6.79
C THR A 797 -43.70 -22.95 -8.11
N VAL A 798 -43.51 -24.28 -8.10
CA VAL A 798 -43.23 -25.07 -9.31
C VAL A 798 -44.51 -25.59 -9.97
N MET A 799 -45.50 -26.01 -9.19
CA MET A 799 -46.76 -26.58 -9.72
C MET A 799 -47.49 -25.65 -10.68
N ASN A 800 -47.38 -24.33 -10.45
CA ASN A 800 -48.10 -23.30 -11.20
C ASN A 800 -47.31 -22.75 -12.40
N ALA A 801 -46.14 -23.31 -12.72
CA ALA A 801 -45.33 -22.87 -13.86
C ALA A 801 -45.82 -23.55 -15.16
N ASP A 802 -45.91 -22.78 -16.24
CA ASP A 802 -46.27 -23.30 -17.57
C ASP A 802 -45.23 -24.29 -18.11
N ILE A 803 -43.95 -24.04 -17.81
CA ILE A 803 -42.82 -24.84 -18.27
C ILE A 803 -41.86 -25.05 -17.10
N ILE A 804 -41.49 -26.29 -16.85
CA ILE A 804 -40.47 -26.65 -15.85
C ILE A 804 -39.24 -27.17 -16.59
N PHE A 805 -38.07 -26.67 -16.21
CA PHE A 805 -36.76 -27.10 -16.67
C PHE A 805 -36.00 -27.75 -15.51
N VAL A 806 -35.67 -29.04 -15.65
CA VAL A 806 -34.81 -29.75 -14.69
C VAL A 806 -33.36 -29.58 -15.12
N VAL A 807 -32.56 -28.94 -14.27
CA VAL A 807 -31.14 -28.66 -14.51
C VAL A 807 -30.28 -29.58 -13.65
N SER A 808 -29.33 -30.27 -14.27
CA SER A 808 -28.36 -31.15 -13.61
C SER A 808 -26.98 -30.93 -14.21
N ASP A 809 -25.97 -30.75 -13.38
CA ASP A 809 -24.55 -30.78 -13.79
C ASP A 809 -24.18 -29.79 -14.92
N GLY A 810 -24.98 -28.73 -15.07
CA GLY A 810 -24.86 -27.68 -16.09
C GLY A 810 -25.72 -27.87 -17.35
N GLU A 811 -26.54 -28.92 -17.41
CA GLU A 811 -27.33 -29.33 -18.58
C GLU A 811 -28.83 -29.37 -18.24
N VAL A 812 -29.70 -29.10 -19.22
CA VAL A 812 -31.16 -29.28 -19.09
C VAL A 812 -31.48 -30.73 -19.42
N VAL A 813 -31.87 -31.52 -18.42
CA VAL A 813 -32.10 -32.97 -18.58
C VAL A 813 -33.55 -33.32 -18.85
N GLU A 814 -34.51 -32.52 -18.37
CA GLU A 814 -35.95 -32.76 -18.56
C GLU A 814 -36.70 -31.43 -18.73
N GLN A 815 -37.72 -31.44 -19.59
CA GLN A 815 -38.64 -30.33 -19.81
C GLN A 815 -40.09 -30.85 -19.91
N GLY A 816 -41.04 -30.06 -19.43
CA GLY A 816 -42.48 -30.31 -19.56
C GLY A 816 -43.31 -29.50 -18.57
N SER A 817 -44.62 -29.74 -18.54
CA SER A 817 -45.49 -29.32 -17.45
C SER A 817 -45.28 -30.17 -16.18
N HIS A 818 -45.89 -29.75 -15.06
CA HIS A 818 -45.84 -30.49 -13.79
C HIS A 818 -46.32 -31.94 -13.93
N GLU A 819 -47.45 -32.14 -14.59
CA GLU A 819 -48.09 -33.44 -14.76
C GLU A 819 -47.26 -34.37 -15.65
N GLU A 820 -46.81 -33.86 -16.81
CA GLU A 820 -45.93 -34.62 -17.73
C GLU A 820 -44.64 -35.11 -17.06
N LEU A 821 -44.00 -34.28 -16.25
CA LEU A 821 -42.73 -34.63 -15.59
C LEU A 821 -42.92 -35.65 -14.45
N LEU A 822 -44.11 -35.70 -13.83
CA LEU A 822 -44.47 -36.78 -12.92
C LEU A 822 -44.76 -38.09 -13.66
N GLU A 823 -45.49 -38.05 -14.78
CA GLU A 823 -45.77 -39.25 -15.59
C GLU A 823 -44.50 -39.86 -16.18
N LYS A 824 -43.56 -39.03 -16.64
CA LYS A 824 -42.21 -39.44 -17.10
C LYS A 824 -41.39 -40.17 -16.01
N LYS A 825 -41.75 -40.03 -14.72
CA LYS A 825 -41.06 -40.62 -13.55
C LYS A 825 -39.54 -40.38 -13.52
N GLY A 826 -39.13 -39.23 -14.06
CA GLY A 826 -37.73 -38.85 -14.20
C GLY A 826 -37.12 -38.24 -12.93
N LYS A 827 -36.02 -37.52 -13.11
CA LYS A 827 -35.31 -36.77 -12.07
C LYS A 827 -36.19 -35.69 -11.43
N TYR A 828 -37.15 -35.13 -12.17
CA TYR A 828 -38.22 -34.32 -11.57
C TYR A 828 -38.99 -35.08 -10.49
N ALA A 829 -39.51 -36.27 -10.80
CA ALA A 829 -40.29 -37.09 -9.88
C ALA A 829 -39.45 -37.59 -8.69
N GLU A 830 -38.14 -37.82 -8.89
CA GLU A 830 -37.20 -38.11 -7.80
C GLU A 830 -37.08 -36.94 -6.82
N LEU A 831 -36.83 -35.73 -7.33
CA LEU A 831 -36.75 -34.51 -6.51
C LEU A 831 -38.08 -34.21 -5.81
N TRP A 832 -39.18 -34.31 -6.54
CA TRP A 832 -40.55 -34.13 -6.05
C TRP A 832 -40.88 -35.06 -4.88
N SER A 833 -40.62 -36.37 -5.05
CA SER A 833 -40.88 -37.37 -4.01
C SER A 833 -40.02 -37.15 -2.77
N LYS A 834 -38.71 -36.88 -2.93
CA LYS A 834 -37.81 -36.56 -1.81
C LYS A 834 -38.32 -35.37 -0.98
N GLN A 835 -38.91 -34.36 -1.64
CA GLN A 835 -39.37 -33.15 -0.98
C GLN A 835 -40.79 -33.26 -0.39
N ILE A 836 -41.63 -34.18 -0.88
CA ILE A 836 -42.92 -34.53 -0.25
C ILE A 836 -42.76 -35.46 0.96
N PHE A 837 -41.84 -36.43 0.90
CA PHE A 837 -41.74 -37.48 1.93
C PHE A 837 -41.04 -37.04 3.24
N VAL A 838 -40.61 -35.79 3.37
CA VAL A 838 -40.17 -35.21 4.65
C VAL A 838 -41.38 -34.83 5.52
N LYS A 839 -42.19 -35.83 5.89
CA LYS A 839 -43.02 -35.72 7.10
C LYS A 839 -42.14 -35.92 8.34
N PRO A 840 -42.46 -35.28 9.49
CA PRO A 840 -41.86 -35.65 10.76
C PRO A 840 -42.03 -37.15 11.01
N LYS A 841 -40.96 -37.81 11.41
CA LYS A 841 -41.03 -39.19 11.90
C LYS A 841 -41.71 -39.15 13.25
N GLU A 842 -43.00 -39.47 13.29
CA GLU A 842 -43.80 -39.47 14.53
C GLU A 842 -43.07 -40.28 15.62
N PRO A 843 -43.03 -39.76 16.86
CA PRO A 843 -42.42 -40.51 17.96
C PRO A 843 -43.20 -41.81 18.14
N LYS A 844 -42.49 -42.93 18.20
CA LYS A 844 -43.12 -44.21 18.56
C LYS A 844 -43.51 -44.15 20.03
N ASP A 845 -44.79 -43.95 20.30
CA ASP A 845 -45.38 -44.17 21.63
C ASP A 845 -45.20 -45.63 22.04
N THR A 846 -44.19 -45.91 22.86
CA THR A 846 -44.00 -47.23 23.48
C THR A 846 -43.19 -47.17 24.78
N CYS A 847 -43.58 -46.29 25.70
CA CYS A 847 -43.19 -46.37 27.12
C CYS A 847 -44.42 -46.23 28.03
N THR A 848 -45.27 -47.25 28.05
CA THR A 848 -46.24 -47.44 29.12
C THR A 848 -45.50 -47.67 30.44
N ILE A 849 -45.50 -46.68 31.32
CA ILE A 849 -45.00 -46.86 32.69
C ILE A 849 -46.03 -47.69 33.46
N SER A 850 -45.67 -48.94 33.76
CA SER A 850 -46.43 -49.83 34.64
C SER A 850 -45.71 -49.98 35.96
N ASP A 851 -46.24 -49.39 37.02
CA ASP A 851 -45.72 -49.55 38.39
C ASP A 851 -45.88 -51.00 38.86
N THR A 852 -44.78 -51.70 39.15
CA THR A 852 -44.74 -52.67 40.25
C THR A 852 -43.30 -52.92 40.74
N ALA A 853 -43.16 -53.16 42.03
CA ALA A 853 -41.88 -53.07 42.74
C ALA A 853 -41.06 -54.37 42.76
N SER A 854 -39.73 -54.22 42.79
CA SER A 854 -38.82 -55.07 43.55
C SER A 854 -37.62 -54.26 44.06
N LYS A 855 -36.96 -54.74 45.12
CA LYS A 855 -35.77 -54.11 45.74
C LYS A 855 -34.48 -54.84 45.29
N PRO A 856 -33.27 -54.30 45.57
CA PRO A 856 -32.06 -54.64 44.82
C PRO A 856 -31.39 -55.94 45.25
N GLU A 857 -30.52 -56.44 44.37
CA GLU A 857 -29.56 -57.50 44.68
C GLU A 857 -28.21 -57.17 44.01
N GLU A 858 -27.10 -57.60 44.64
CA GLU A 858 -25.72 -57.28 44.25
C GLU A 858 -25.17 -58.25 43.20
N LEU A 859 -24.10 -57.89 42.49
CA LEU A 859 -23.15 -58.78 41.78
C LEU A 859 -21.85 -57.99 41.46
N PRO A 860 -20.67 -58.62 41.24
CA PRO A 860 -19.67 -58.65 42.31
C PRO A 860 -18.29 -58.11 41.93
N ALA A 861 -17.35 -58.15 42.88
CA ALA A 861 -15.95 -57.77 42.69
C ALA A 861 -15.01 -58.95 42.33
N GLY A 862 -13.87 -58.63 41.72
CA GLY A 862 -12.76 -59.57 41.43
C GLY A 862 -12.45 -59.71 39.92
N ASN A 863 -11.19 -59.84 39.49
CA ASN A 863 -9.95 -59.91 40.26
C ASN A 863 -8.68 -59.59 39.43
N VAL A 864 -7.65 -59.02 40.08
CA VAL A 864 -6.19 -59.26 39.89
C VAL A 864 -5.55 -58.87 38.51
N THR A 865 -4.69 -57.84 38.35
CA THR A 865 -3.29 -57.60 38.85
C THR A 865 -2.22 -58.57 38.30
N SER A 866 -0.94 -58.19 38.01
CA SER A 866 -0.19 -56.92 38.10
C SER A 866 1.21 -57.02 37.44
N SER A 867 1.84 -55.86 37.18
CA SER A 867 3.29 -55.62 37.33
C SER A 867 3.51 -54.11 37.55
N SER A 868 3.89 -53.63 38.75
CA SER A 868 5.25 -53.52 39.33
C SER A 868 6.18 -52.65 38.46
N SER A 869 6.71 -51.50 38.90
CA SER A 869 7.41 -51.16 40.16
C SER A 869 7.77 -49.64 40.16
N ALA A 870 8.25 -48.95 41.20
CA ALA A 870 8.23 -49.08 42.67
C ALA A 870 8.72 -47.73 43.30
N ASP A 871 8.75 -47.63 44.63
CA ASP A 871 9.34 -46.58 45.49
C ASP A 871 8.73 -45.15 45.46
N SER A 872 8.68 -44.41 46.59
CA SER A 872 8.73 -44.83 48.00
C SER A 872 8.06 -43.81 48.97
N THR A 873 7.86 -44.26 50.21
CA THR A 873 7.23 -43.65 51.41
C THR A 873 7.94 -42.40 52.00
N ALA A 874 7.39 -41.58 52.93
CA ALA A 874 6.03 -41.32 53.47
C ALA A 874 6.10 -40.22 54.60
N SER A 875 5.10 -40.18 55.49
CA SER A 875 4.95 -39.39 56.75
C SER A 875 4.52 -37.91 56.59
N SER A 876 3.69 -37.31 57.46
CA SER A 876 2.92 -37.74 58.67
C SER A 876 1.89 -36.63 59.03
N SER A 877 0.84 -36.77 59.87
CA SER A 877 0.09 -37.90 60.48
C SER A 877 -1.17 -37.37 61.20
N THR A 878 -2.20 -38.22 61.45
CA THR A 878 -3.35 -38.04 62.40
C THR A 878 -4.27 -36.82 62.20
N GLU A 879 -5.60 -36.93 62.04
CA GLU A 879 -6.64 -37.43 62.98
C GLU A 879 -6.75 -36.65 64.31
N SER A 880 -7.93 -36.30 64.85
CA SER A 880 -9.32 -36.40 64.34
C SER A 880 -10.29 -35.47 65.12
N ASN A 881 -11.54 -35.36 64.65
CA ASN A 881 -12.77 -34.96 65.37
C ASN A 881 -12.75 -33.81 66.41
N ASN A 882 -13.54 -32.76 66.15
CA ASN A 882 -14.87 -32.67 66.80
C ASN A 882 -15.85 -31.66 66.15
N LYS A 883 -17.13 -31.79 66.50
CA LYS A 883 -18.21 -30.82 66.17
C LYS A 883 -18.50 -29.92 67.37
N ALA A 884 -18.77 -28.62 67.16
CA ALA A 884 -19.95 -27.90 67.71
C ALA A 884 -19.93 -26.37 67.44
N ASN A 885 -20.81 -25.94 66.54
CA ASN A 885 -21.77 -24.82 66.60
C ASN A 885 -21.53 -23.54 67.45
N GLN A 886 -22.06 -22.42 66.92
CA GLN A 886 -22.32 -21.09 67.53
C GLN A 886 -21.12 -20.18 67.89
N GLN A 887 -21.11 -18.97 67.32
CA GLN A 887 -21.49 -17.77 68.07
C GLN A 887 -21.79 -16.55 67.18
N THR A 888 -22.44 -15.54 67.77
CA THR A 888 -22.94 -14.32 67.12
C THR A 888 -22.10 -13.07 67.42
N ALA A 889 -22.13 -12.12 66.48
CA ALA A 889 -21.98 -10.67 66.68
C ALA A 889 -20.58 -10.08 67.02
N VAL A 890 -20.14 -9.26 66.05
CA VAL A 890 -19.10 -8.20 66.03
C VAL A 890 -19.02 -7.33 67.30
N PRO A 891 -17.87 -6.68 67.55
CA PRO A 891 -17.83 -5.23 67.24
C PRO A 891 -16.57 -4.70 66.52
N LYS A 892 -16.76 -3.52 65.89
CA LYS A 892 -15.75 -2.56 65.38
C LYS A 892 -14.79 -2.08 66.51
N ILE A 893 -13.66 -1.41 66.28
CA ILE A 893 -13.00 -0.78 65.10
C ILE A 893 -11.46 -1.07 65.19
N ILE A 894 -10.49 -0.60 64.38
CA ILE A 894 -10.36 0.50 63.36
C ILE A 894 -9.58 -0.08 62.13
N THR A 895 -8.91 0.59 61.17
CA THR A 895 -8.45 1.99 60.96
C THR A 895 -8.62 2.41 59.47
N THR A 896 -7.72 3.21 58.90
CA THR A 896 -7.72 3.86 57.56
C THR A 896 -6.26 4.13 57.11
N PRO A 897 -5.93 4.61 55.88
CA PRO A 897 -6.80 5.15 54.81
C PRO A 897 -6.57 4.63 53.37
N ILE A 898 -7.43 5.10 52.45
CA ILE A 898 -7.33 4.98 50.98
C ILE A 898 -7.54 6.37 50.36
N ALA A 899 -6.88 6.67 49.23
CA ALA A 899 -7.20 7.78 48.33
C ALA A 899 -7.48 7.20 46.93
N LYS A 900 -8.70 7.36 46.35
CA LYS A 900 -9.35 8.56 45.79
C LYS A 900 -8.87 8.96 44.38
N THR A 901 -9.72 8.71 43.40
CA THR A 901 -9.99 9.58 42.24
C THR A 901 -11.49 9.46 41.88
N PRO A 902 -12.13 10.47 41.25
CA PRO A 902 -13.60 10.64 41.33
C PRO A 902 -14.37 10.25 40.06
N SER A 903 -15.70 10.19 40.19
CA SER A 903 -16.69 10.12 39.11
C SER A 903 -17.46 11.46 38.97
N GLY A 904 -18.24 11.60 37.89
CA GLY A 904 -19.31 12.61 37.81
C GLY A 904 -19.63 13.10 36.39
N HIS A 905 -20.73 12.64 35.79
CA HIS A 905 -22.03 13.33 35.94
C HIS A 905 -23.19 12.52 35.34
N GLU A 906 -24.41 12.79 35.83
CA GLU A 906 -25.68 12.27 35.28
C GLU A 906 -26.49 13.36 34.56
N LYS A 907 -27.60 12.92 33.95
CA LYS A 907 -28.58 13.64 33.11
C LYS A 907 -29.15 14.92 33.73
N GLU A 908 -29.58 15.85 32.88
CA GLU A 908 -30.86 16.57 33.06
C GLU A 908 -31.49 16.93 31.70
N VAL A 909 -32.61 17.69 31.67
CA VAL A 909 -33.69 17.54 30.66
C VAL A 909 -34.33 18.87 30.21
N ASP A 910 -34.48 19.03 28.88
CA ASP A 910 -35.50 19.84 28.13
C ASP A 910 -35.42 21.41 28.09
N GLN A 911 -36.12 21.97 27.07
CA GLN A 911 -36.66 23.33 26.88
C GLN A 911 -35.83 24.52 26.33
N SER A 912 -35.71 24.51 24.99
CA SER A 912 -36.27 25.55 24.09
C SER A 912 -35.54 26.89 23.76
N LYS A 913 -35.89 27.40 22.56
CA LYS A 913 -35.76 28.77 22.00
C LYS A 913 -34.40 29.27 21.45
N ASN A 914 -34.35 29.29 20.11
CA ASN A 914 -33.92 30.35 19.18
C ASN A 914 -33.72 31.79 19.75
N PRO A 915 -32.95 32.67 19.07
CA PRO A 915 -32.53 32.60 17.65
C PRO A 915 -31.14 32.04 17.37
#